data_AF-A0A0N7YKR5-F1
#
_entry.id   AF-A0A0N7YKR5-F1
#
_cell.length_a   1.000
_cell.length_b   1.000
_cell.length_c   1.000
_cell.angle_alpha   90.00
_cell.angle_beta   90.00
_cell.angle_gamma   90.00
#
_symmetry.space_group_name_H-M   'P 1'
#
loop_
_entity.id
_entity.type
_entity.pdbx_description
1 polymer ?
#
loop_
_entity_poly.entity_id
_entity_poly.type
_entity_poly.pdbx_seq_one_letter_code
_entity_poly.pdbx_strand_id
1 'polypeptide(L)'
;MGDEEAMSASDEGIAARAGYAPHPYVGGRTAALRALAAWRMRWPGAPRVIVLTGNPGSGRSRLITGFLMMCDPGYRKQLPLDDLDPATVPPDLPAPAVPSPSGRTAAQLLWVIADHFGLRADRGEDIFPELAAREEPVTIVVPDVDRAGPVRAAHEPARLVRDVLKPLAATETVQLLADVPRELAAELAEALPSGQAQIIDLDAPEWADPKGLVLHAETALDPGAGAPELPFTTDPAVRRPLAEALARRADGSRLTVQLAVQSLLMQPEGFDPADESLLPATVGEALDLHARRLDVDPQTLRLLLAPLAFAEGEGLPVQLWGALANAVAGRDMSQDLADGMLLAAPFIQPVEPDAEQDADDEAAGDGADDGRTLLRLQHPAIAEEIRSGLPDVRDAQTKIAMALLEAVPQQNWAKADPYIRDHLAAHTLEAGLLPQLLTDPGLFAHADPVTLRAAIEAVPLEQLGAPARTYLRTAPLLTRSQAPAGMRAAFLETAFVEDGLAPYAEALHTLGFDLPWRTLWSVPLPGVRAVTTGSLPQEGDEGTAAETAPGADGAGAGSGGEGPAPASGTAPALRPVAAFIVPQGTPGSRTVPGPDGDASEDGAALLLHDLLRPGYIDADPTQVQLPSDETKAAAPFGFSRGADYLRVWARAGQKVVAALLSDTPLTGADLSPDGVLVVATERGVTARQILAAAPAVAPTVPAQRTGAADTAASDGLEGDHS
;
A
#
# COMPACT_ATOMS: atom_id res chain seq x y z
N MET A 1 -38.88 42.07 5.16
CA MET A 1 -39.57 42.24 3.87
C MET A 1 -38.87 43.38 3.15
N GLY A 2 -38.22 43.05 2.03
CA GLY A 2 -37.49 43.98 1.17
C GLY A 2 -35.97 43.78 1.23
N ASP A 3 -35.40 43.30 0.12
CA ASP A 3 -34.00 43.45 -0.32
C ASP A 3 -32.97 42.32 -0.07
N GLU A 4 -33.36 41.04 -0.17
CA GLU A 4 -32.39 39.93 -0.37
C GLU A 4 -32.53 39.17 -1.71
N GLU A 5 -33.60 39.40 -2.49
CA GLU A 5 -33.87 38.61 -3.72
C GLU A 5 -33.40 39.26 -5.04
N ALA A 6 -32.71 40.40 -5.01
CA ALA A 6 -32.39 41.16 -6.23
C ALA A 6 -30.92 41.12 -6.68
N MET A 7 -29.97 40.61 -5.88
CA MET A 7 -28.54 40.64 -6.23
C MET A 7 -28.02 39.38 -6.97
N SER A 8 -28.73 38.24 -6.91
CA SER A 8 -28.26 37.01 -7.57
C SER A 8 -28.57 36.95 -9.08
N ALA A 9 -29.68 37.56 -9.52
CA ALA A 9 -30.10 37.53 -10.93
C ALA A 9 -29.45 38.65 -11.78
N SER A 10 -28.97 39.72 -11.14
CA SER A 10 -28.34 40.85 -11.82
C SER A 10 -26.91 40.54 -12.29
N ASP A 11 -26.13 39.76 -11.54
CA ASP A 11 -24.72 39.49 -11.86
C ASP A 11 -24.54 38.45 -12.97
N GLU A 12 -25.40 37.42 -13.04
CA GLU A 12 -25.44 36.51 -14.19
C GLU A 12 -25.85 37.22 -15.49
N GLY A 13 -26.77 38.19 -15.39
CA GLY A 13 -27.19 39.05 -16.50
C GLY A 13 -26.13 40.07 -16.96
N ILE A 14 -25.21 40.47 -16.07
CA ILE A 14 -24.10 41.39 -16.40
C ILE A 14 -22.97 40.64 -17.09
N ALA A 15 -22.61 39.43 -16.64
CA ALA A 15 -21.57 38.63 -17.27
C ALA A 15 -21.92 38.18 -18.70
N ALA A 16 -23.19 37.85 -18.95
CA ALA A 16 -23.67 37.54 -20.30
C ALA A 16 -23.64 38.75 -21.26
N ARG A 17 -23.57 39.99 -20.74
CA ARG A 17 -23.43 41.22 -21.54
C ARG A 17 -21.98 41.64 -21.79
N ALA A 18 -21.01 41.13 -21.03
CA ALA A 18 -19.61 41.58 -21.06
C ALA A 18 -18.71 40.81 -22.03
N GLY A 19 -19.12 39.62 -22.51
CA GLY A 19 -18.39 38.90 -23.56
C GLY A 19 -17.07 38.24 -23.12
N TYR A 20 -16.92 37.89 -21.83
CA TYR A 20 -15.74 37.20 -21.31
C TYR A 20 -15.52 35.84 -21.97
N ALA A 21 -14.26 35.47 -22.15
CA ALA A 21 -13.88 34.16 -22.65
C ALA A 21 -14.12 33.08 -21.58
N PRO A 22 -14.51 31.86 -21.99
CA PRO A 22 -14.56 30.71 -21.10
C PRO A 22 -13.15 30.31 -20.69
N HIS A 23 -13.00 29.73 -19.50
CA HIS A 23 -11.71 29.21 -19.06
C HIS A 23 -11.17 28.18 -20.07
N PRO A 24 -9.92 28.28 -20.57
CA PRO A 24 -9.44 27.45 -21.68
C PRO A 24 -9.40 25.95 -21.37
N TYR A 25 -9.04 25.59 -20.13
CA TYR A 25 -9.11 24.20 -19.67
C TYR A 25 -10.54 23.75 -19.32
N VAL A 26 -11.30 24.46 -18.49
CA VAL A 26 -12.63 24.01 -18.03
C VAL A 26 -13.70 24.13 -19.12
N GLY A 27 -13.60 25.13 -20.00
CA GLY A 27 -14.58 25.43 -21.04
C GLY A 27 -15.93 25.93 -20.51
N GLY A 28 -15.99 26.46 -19.28
CA GLY A 28 -17.23 26.90 -18.65
C GLY A 28 -17.21 26.82 -17.12
N ARG A 29 -18.36 26.50 -16.50
CA ARG A 29 -18.61 26.39 -15.05
C ARG A 29 -18.41 27.71 -14.29
N THR A 30 -18.80 28.83 -14.90
CA THR A 30 -18.61 30.18 -14.36
C THR A 30 -19.16 30.34 -12.94
N ALA A 31 -20.39 29.87 -12.65
CA ALA A 31 -20.98 29.97 -11.31
C ALA A 31 -20.11 29.27 -10.25
N ALA A 32 -19.71 28.02 -10.51
CA ALA A 32 -18.84 27.27 -9.60
C ALA A 32 -17.45 27.93 -9.46
N LEU A 33 -16.84 28.38 -10.56
CA LEU A 33 -15.55 29.09 -10.51
C LEU A 33 -15.63 30.39 -9.70
N ARG A 34 -16.74 31.16 -9.81
CA ARG A 34 -16.96 32.34 -8.96
C ARG A 34 -17.05 31.98 -7.49
N ALA A 35 -17.78 30.91 -7.15
CA ALA A 35 -17.88 30.44 -5.77
C ALA A 35 -16.51 30.01 -5.23
N LEU A 36 -15.71 29.28 -6.02
CA LEU A 36 -14.35 28.87 -5.63
C LEU A 36 -13.40 30.06 -5.50
N ALA A 37 -13.49 31.06 -6.38
CA ALA A 37 -12.72 32.29 -6.28
C ALA A 37 -13.10 33.10 -5.02
N ALA A 38 -14.39 33.26 -4.74
CA ALA A 38 -14.89 33.93 -3.53
C ALA A 38 -14.46 33.21 -2.24
N TRP A 39 -14.51 31.88 -2.24
CA TRP A 39 -13.97 31.04 -1.17
C TRP A 39 -12.48 31.28 -0.97
N ARG A 40 -11.68 31.24 -2.04
CA ARG A 40 -10.22 31.47 -1.98
C ARG A 40 -9.86 32.87 -1.50
N MET A 41 -10.65 33.87 -1.88
CA MET A 41 -10.53 35.26 -1.42
C MET A 41 -10.94 35.44 0.05
N ARG A 42 -11.69 34.51 0.63
CA ARG A 42 -12.34 34.62 1.94
C ARG A 42 -13.24 35.86 2.02
N TRP A 43 -14.07 36.07 1.00
CA TRP A 43 -15.03 37.17 1.00
C TRP A 43 -15.95 37.11 2.23
N PRO A 44 -16.40 38.26 2.76
CA PRO A 44 -17.38 38.27 3.85
C PRO A 44 -18.61 37.44 3.51
N GLY A 45 -18.95 36.46 4.34
CA GLY A 45 -20.08 35.55 4.12
C GLY A 45 -19.77 34.34 3.24
N ALA A 46 -18.57 34.24 2.64
CA ALA A 46 -18.15 33.01 1.98
C ALA A 46 -17.97 31.88 3.02
N PRO A 47 -18.41 30.65 2.71
CA PRO A 47 -18.20 29.50 3.58
C PRO A 47 -16.71 29.20 3.73
N ARG A 48 -16.33 28.53 4.82
CA ARG A 48 -14.95 28.02 5.00
C ARG A 48 -14.73 26.70 4.28
N VAL A 49 -15.79 25.91 4.17
CA VAL A 49 -15.76 24.55 3.62
C VAL A 49 -16.62 24.48 2.38
N ILE A 50 -16.00 24.14 1.25
CA ILE A 50 -16.70 23.81 0.01
C ILE A 50 -16.68 22.29 -0.17
N VAL A 51 -17.87 21.73 -0.31
CA VAL A 51 -18.07 20.31 -0.65
C VAL A 51 -18.49 20.25 -2.11
N LEU A 52 -17.55 19.93 -3.00
CA LEU A 52 -17.83 19.73 -4.41
C LEU A 52 -18.38 18.32 -4.63
N THR A 53 -19.47 18.21 -5.38
CA THR A 53 -20.04 16.91 -5.73
C THR A 53 -20.77 16.96 -7.07
N GLY A 54 -21.25 15.81 -7.52
CA GLY A 54 -21.94 15.62 -8.78
C GLY A 54 -21.86 14.17 -9.25
N ASN A 55 -22.64 13.86 -10.27
CA ASN A 55 -22.68 12.57 -10.94
C ASN A 55 -21.30 12.24 -11.53
N PRO A 56 -20.94 10.96 -11.62
CA PRO A 56 -19.75 10.52 -12.35
C PRO A 56 -19.73 11.10 -13.78
N GLY A 57 -18.62 11.75 -14.16
CA GLY A 57 -18.50 12.38 -15.49
C GLY A 57 -19.04 13.81 -15.62
N SER A 58 -19.55 14.42 -14.54
CA SER A 58 -19.98 15.83 -14.50
C SER A 58 -18.85 16.85 -14.67
N GLY A 59 -17.59 16.40 -14.54
CA GLY A 59 -16.38 17.20 -14.74
C GLY A 59 -15.79 17.83 -13.46
N ARG A 60 -16.04 17.24 -12.28
CA ARG A 60 -15.52 17.71 -10.97
C ARG A 60 -14.00 17.85 -10.96
N SER A 61 -13.28 16.78 -11.32
CA SER A 61 -11.81 16.78 -11.39
C SER A 61 -11.30 17.83 -12.38
N ARG A 62 -11.96 18.01 -13.53
CA ARG A 62 -11.61 19.05 -14.52
C ARG A 62 -11.80 20.47 -13.97
N LEU A 63 -12.87 20.71 -13.21
CA LEU A 63 -13.14 21.99 -12.55
C LEU A 63 -12.07 22.28 -11.49
N ILE A 64 -11.76 21.32 -10.61
CA ILE A 64 -10.74 21.49 -9.57
C ILE A 64 -9.37 21.74 -10.20
N THR A 65 -8.97 20.92 -11.18
CA THR A 65 -7.68 21.11 -11.87
C THR A 65 -7.60 22.49 -12.52
N GLY A 66 -8.63 22.93 -13.24
CA GLY A 66 -8.66 24.28 -13.83
C GLY A 66 -8.57 25.40 -12.78
N PHE A 67 -9.29 25.27 -11.67
CA PHE A 67 -9.21 26.21 -10.56
C PHE A 67 -7.80 26.24 -9.93
N LEU A 68 -7.18 25.07 -9.70
CA LEU A 68 -5.83 24.95 -9.16
C LEU A 68 -4.78 25.51 -10.12
N MET A 69 -4.94 25.34 -11.44
CA MET A 69 -4.07 25.96 -12.45
C MET A 69 -4.06 27.49 -12.35
N MET A 70 -5.18 28.12 -11.97
CA MET A 70 -5.22 29.56 -11.72
C MET A 70 -4.61 29.96 -10.37
N CYS A 71 -4.53 29.04 -9.41
CA CYS A 71 -3.89 29.26 -8.10
C CYS A 71 -2.37 29.01 -8.14
N ASP A 72 -1.91 28.13 -9.02
CA ASP A 72 -0.49 27.78 -9.15
C ASP A 72 0.29 28.89 -9.90
N PRO A 73 1.36 29.47 -9.32
CA PRO A 73 2.10 30.56 -9.96
C PRO A 73 2.73 30.22 -11.33
N GLY A 74 3.02 28.94 -11.59
CA GLY A 74 3.60 28.47 -12.84
C GLY A 74 2.58 28.37 -13.96
N TYR A 75 1.42 27.77 -13.69
CA TYR A 75 0.32 27.65 -14.65
C TYR A 75 -0.43 28.98 -14.84
N ARG A 76 -0.62 29.75 -13.76
CA ARG A 76 -1.34 31.03 -13.78
C ARG A 76 -0.78 32.01 -14.82
N LYS A 77 0.54 32.05 -15.02
CA LYS A 77 1.23 32.91 -16.00
C LYS A 77 1.00 32.51 -17.46
N GLN A 78 0.57 31.28 -17.70
CA GLN A 78 0.33 30.73 -19.04
C GLN A 78 -1.13 30.90 -19.47
N LEU A 79 -2.02 31.24 -18.53
CA LEU A 79 -3.44 31.41 -18.78
C LEU A 79 -3.76 32.86 -19.18
N PRO A 80 -4.67 33.09 -20.13
CA PRO A 80 -5.11 34.42 -20.55
C PRO A 80 -6.12 34.99 -19.54
N LEU A 81 -5.68 35.30 -18.32
CA LEU A 81 -6.57 35.70 -17.23
C LEU A 81 -7.35 37.00 -17.49
N ASP A 82 -6.77 37.92 -18.27
CA ASP A 82 -7.40 39.20 -18.63
C ASP A 82 -8.64 39.04 -19.52
N ASP A 83 -8.74 37.91 -20.23
CA ASP A 83 -9.90 37.58 -21.08
C ASP A 83 -11.02 36.88 -20.28
N LEU A 84 -10.72 36.40 -19.07
CA LEU A 84 -11.68 35.71 -18.21
C LEU A 84 -12.52 36.72 -17.40
N ASP A 85 -13.68 36.26 -16.92
CA ASP A 85 -14.46 37.03 -15.94
C ASP A 85 -13.62 37.20 -14.66
N PRO A 86 -13.28 38.43 -14.23
CA PRO A 86 -12.48 38.67 -13.03
C PRO A 86 -13.07 38.05 -11.76
N ALA A 87 -14.39 37.84 -11.69
CA ALA A 87 -15.04 37.19 -10.56
C ALA A 87 -14.74 35.68 -10.48
N THR A 88 -14.25 35.06 -11.56
CA THR A 88 -13.86 33.64 -11.60
C THR A 88 -12.38 33.42 -11.30
N VAL A 89 -11.58 34.49 -11.27
CA VAL A 89 -10.13 34.41 -11.13
C VAL A 89 -9.76 34.47 -9.63
N PRO A 90 -9.17 33.41 -9.04
CA PRO A 90 -8.71 33.44 -7.66
C PRO A 90 -7.57 34.46 -7.48
N PRO A 91 -7.35 34.95 -6.24
CA PRO A 91 -6.29 35.90 -5.95
C PRO A 91 -4.91 35.26 -6.14
N ASP A 92 -3.92 36.12 -6.35
CA ASP A 92 -2.51 35.73 -6.35
C ASP A 92 -2.05 35.52 -4.89
N LEU A 93 -2.30 34.31 -4.38
CA LEU A 93 -1.90 33.84 -3.05
C LEU A 93 -1.08 32.55 -3.21
N PRO A 94 -0.31 32.11 -2.19
CA PRO A 94 0.38 30.83 -2.23
C PRO A 94 -0.56 29.68 -2.61
N ALA A 95 -0.05 28.73 -3.41
CA ALA A 95 -0.84 27.58 -3.84
C ALA A 95 -1.36 26.80 -2.62
N PRO A 96 -2.62 26.30 -2.65
CA PRO A 96 -3.15 25.49 -1.57
C PRO A 96 -2.41 24.14 -1.47
N ALA A 97 -2.47 23.51 -0.30
CA ALA A 97 -2.05 22.11 -0.16
C ALA A 97 -3.04 21.21 -0.90
N VAL A 98 -2.55 20.31 -1.76
CA VAL A 98 -3.39 19.40 -2.56
C VAL A 98 -2.98 17.95 -2.34
N PRO A 99 -3.25 17.37 -1.15
CA PRO A 99 -2.91 15.97 -0.89
C PRO A 99 -3.81 15.06 -1.74
N SER A 100 -3.20 14.18 -2.54
CA SER A 100 -3.94 13.24 -3.42
C SER A 100 -4.42 12.01 -2.65
N PRO A 101 -5.73 11.72 -2.57
CA PRO A 101 -6.27 10.51 -1.96
C PRO A 101 -5.99 9.23 -2.74
N SER A 102 -5.72 9.33 -4.05
CA SER A 102 -5.55 8.18 -4.95
C SER A 102 -4.56 7.16 -4.37
N GLY A 103 -5.06 5.93 -4.15
CA GLY A 103 -4.28 4.81 -3.61
C GLY A 103 -3.89 4.93 -2.13
N ARG A 104 -4.23 6.03 -1.45
CA ARG A 104 -3.83 6.29 -0.05
C ARG A 104 -4.98 6.03 0.92
N THR A 105 -4.64 5.45 2.06
CA THR A 105 -5.54 5.37 3.21
C THR A 105 -5.74 6.75 3.84
N ALA A 106 -6.82 6.93 4.59
CA ALA A 106 -7.14 8.13 5.35
C ALA A 106 -5.97 8.50 6.29
N ALA A 107 -5.37 7.50 6.94
CA ALA A 107 -4.19 7.71 7.80
C ALA A 107 -2.98 8.21 7.00
N GLN A 108 -2.68 7.63 5.84
CA GLN A 108 -1.59 8.11 4.99
C GLN A 108 -1.83 9.54 4.49
N LEU A 109 -3.05 9.87 4.06
CA LEU A 109 -3.39 11.22 3.62
C LEU A 109 -3.20 12.26 4.74
N LEU A 110 -3.59 11.90 5.97
CA LEU A 110 -3.43 12.76 7.14
C LEU A 110 -1.94 13.05 7.43
N TRP A 111 -1.07 12.04 7.30
CA TRP A 111 0.38 12.24 7.42
C TRP A 111 0.98 13.05 6.28
N VAL A 112 0.47 12.93 5.04
CA VAL A 112 0.87 13.80 3.92
C VAL A 112 0.55 15.27 4.24
N ILE A 113 -0.60 15.54 4.87
CA ILE A 113 -0.96 16.88 5.32
C ILE A 113 0.01 17.37 6.41
N ALA A 114 0.32 16.52 7.39
CA ALA A 114 1.26 16.88 8.46
C ALA A 114 2.65 17.21 7.93
N ASP A 115 3.18 16.40 7.02
CA ASP A 115 4.47 16.62 6.37
C ASP A 115 4.49 17.93 5.57
N HIS A 116 3.46 18.17 4.75
CA HIS A 116 3.34 19.39 3.96
C HIS A 116 3.40 20.67 4.82
N PHE A 117 2.79 20.65 6.00
CA PHE A 117 2.79 21.80 6.92
C PHE A 117 3.91 21.80 7.96
N GLY A 118 4.77 20.76 7.97
CA GLY A 118 5.87 20.61 8.92
C GLY A 118 5.43 20.48 10.38
N LEU A 119 4.32 19.76 10.62
CA LEU A 119 3.74 19.57 11.94
C LEU A 119 4.60 18.62 12.80
N ARG A 120 4.63 18.82 14.11
CA ARG A 120 5.38 18.02 15.10
C ARG A 120 4.48 16.98 15.78
N ALA A 121 3.65 16.31 14.98
CA ALA A 121 2.72 15.31 15.47
C ALA A 121 3.39 13.94 15.63
N ASP A 122 3.21 13.30 16.78
CA ASP A 122 3.63 11.91 17.03
C ASP A 122 2.49 10.92 16.73
N ARG A 123 1.23 11.37 16.83
CA ARG A 123 0.02 10.59 16.55
C ARG A 123 -0.90 11.35 15.60
N GLY A 124 -1.71 10.61 14.85
CA GLY A 124 -2.66 11.21 13.89
C GLY A 124 -3.65 12.19 14.54
N GLU A 125 -4.04 11.96 15.79
CA GLU A 125 -4.93 12.85 16.55
C GLU A 125 -4.29 14.21 16.92
N ASP A 126 -2.96 14.30 16.94
CA ASP A 126 -2.22 15.53 17.29
C ASP A 126 -2.19 16.53 16.12
N ILE A 127 -2.46 16.06 14.89
CA ILE A 127 -2.41 16.87 13.66
C ILE A 127 -3.47 17.98 13.67
N PHE A 128 -4.69 17.70 14.15
CA PHE A 128 -5.76 18.70 14.16
C PHE A 128 -5.52 19.83 15.18
N PRO A 129 -5.13 19.56 16.44
CA PRO A 129 -4.72 20.60 17.38
C PRO A 129 -3.55 21.47 16.87
N GLU A 130 -2.57 20.88 16.19
CA GLU A 130 -1.46 21.65 15.62
C GLU A 130 -1.90 22.57 14.47
N LEU A 131 -2.77 22.09 13.60
CA LEU A 131 -3.40 22.94 12.57
C LEU A 131 -4.22 24.06 13.22
N ALA A 132 -4.98 23.76 14.29
CA ALA A 132 -5.77 24.73 15.03
C ALA A 132 -4.91 25.82 15.71
N ALA A 133 -3.67 25.50 16.07
CA ALA A 133 -2.75 26.43 16.74
C ALA A 133 -2.04 27.40 15.77
N ARG A 134 -2.25 27.28 14.46
CA ARG A 134 -1.61 28.16 13.47
C ARG A 134 -2.17 29.58 13.53
N GLU A 135 -1.27 30.57 13.42
CA GLU A 135 -1.65 31.99 13.42
C GLU A 135 -2.44 32.39 12.15
N GLU A 136 -2.08 31.79 11.00
CA GLU A 136 -2.74 32.02 9.73
C GLU A 136 -3.53 30.79 9.26
N PRO A 137 -4.75 30.99 8.71
CA PRO A 137 -5.52 29.89 8.16
C PRO A 137 -4.80 29.22 6.98
N VAL A 138 -4.80 27.89 6.98
CA VAL A 138 -4.26 27.07 5.88
C VAL A 138 -5.36 26.72 4.88
N THR A 139 -5.00 26.53 3.62
CA THR A 139 -5.93 26.13 2.56
C THR A 139 -5.58 24.73 2.07
N ILE A 140 -6.55 23.81 2.15
CA ILE A 140 -6.40 22.41 1.75
C ILE A 140 -7.47 22.09 0.71
N VAL A 141 -7.04 21.50 -0.40
CA VAL A 141 -7.92 20.99 -1.48
C VAL A 141 -7.73 19.48 -1.57
N VAL A 142 -8.77 18.70 -1.30
CA VAL A 142 -8.74 17.24 -1.39
C VAL A 142 -9.55 16.80 -2.62
N PRO A 143 -8.90 16.57 -3.77
CA PRO A 143 -9.59 16.13 -4.98
C PRO A 143 -9.94 14.64 -4.93
N ASP A 144 -10.89 14.21 -5.76
CA ASP A 144 -11.11 12.81 -6.12
C ASP A 144 -11.19 11.84 -4.92
N VAL A 145 -11.98 12.18 -3.89
CA VAL A 145 -12.11 11.33 -2.68
C VAL A 145 -12.65 9.93 -3.00
N ASP A 146 -13.36 9.75 -4.12
CA ASP A 146 -13.81 8.44 -4.59
C ASP A 146 -12.66 7.50 -5.04
N ARG A 147 -11.44 8.03 -5.20
CA ARG A 147 -10.22 7.27 -5.53
C ARG A 147 -9.42 6.87 -4.28
N ALA A 148 -9.90 7.20 -3.08
CA ALA A 148 -9.20 6.91 -1.85
C ALA A 148 -9.03 5.40 -1.61
N GLY A 149 -7.89 5.04 -1.01
CA GLY A 149 -7.55 3.69 -0.59
C GLY A 149 -6.82 2.84 -1.64
N PRO A 150 -5.99 1.89 -1.21
CA PRO A 150 -5.28 0.97 -2.10
C PRO A 150 -6.15 -0.20 -2.58
N VAL A 151 -7.34 -0.40 -1.99
CA VAL A 151 -8.28 -1.48 -2.29
C VAL A 151 -9.67 -0.90 -2.46
N ARG A 152 -10.25 -1.00 -3.66
CA ARG A 152 -11.55 -0.38 -3.96
C ARG A 152 -12.67 -0.87 -3.03
N ALA A 153 -12.73 -2.18 -2.77
CA ALA A 153 -13.80 -2.78 -1.96
C ALA A 153 -13.72 -2.43 -0.46
N ALA A 154 -12.62 -1.82 0.02
CA ALA A 154 -12.41 -1.49 1.43
C ALA A 154 -13.20 -0.26 1.94
N HIS A 155 -13.92 0.45 1.06
CA HIS A 155 -14.74 1.63 1.40
C HIS A 155 -13.94 2.76 2.09
N GLU A 156 -12.68 2.95 1.66
CA GLU A 156 -11.82 4.02 2.18
C GLU A 156 -12.39 5.45 2.00
N PRO A 157 -13.13 5.81 0.92
CA PRO A 157 -13.71 7.15 0.80
C PRO A 157 -14.58 7.56 2.00
N ALA A 158 -15.38 6.65 2.54
CA ALA A 158 -16.20 6.90 3.73
C ALA A 158 -15.33 7.09 4.98
N ARG A 159 -14.27 6.29 5.14
CA ARG A 159 -13.29 6.47 6.23
C ARG A 159 -12.57 7.81 6.12
N LEU A 160 -12.18 8.22 4.91
CA LEU A 160 -11.52 9.49 4.67
C LEU A 160 -12.42 10.69 5.01
N VAL A 161 -13.70 10.65 4.64
CA VAL A 161 -14.67 11.67 5.03
C VAL A 161 -14.82 11.73 6.55
N ARG A 162 -14.99 10.57 7.20
CA ARG A 162 -15.23 10.47 8.64
C ARG A 162 -14.04 10.87 9.50
N ASP A 163 -12.86 10.33 9.19
CA ASP A 163 -11.69 10.34 10.07
C ASP A 163 -10.72 11.48 9.75
N VAL A 164 -10.85 12.12 8.58
CA VAL A 164 -9.96 13.22 8.15
C VAL A 164 -10.74 14.46 7.75
N LEU A 165 -11.63 14.38 6.77
CA LEU A 165 -12.27 15.59 6.22
C LEU A 165 -13.18 16.27 7.24
N LYS A 166 -13.96 15.51 8.02
CA LYS A 166 -14.79 16.06 9.11
C LYS A 166 -13.94 16.76 10.19
N PRO A 167 -12.91 16.14 10.78
CA PRO A 167 -12.02 16.82 11.71
C PRO A 167 -11.32 18.05 11.12
N LEU A 168 -10.85 17.99 9.87
CA LEU A 168 -10.27 19.16 9.18
C LEU A 168 -11.31 20.26 9.02
N ALA A 169 -12.51 19.92 8.58
CA ALA A 169 -13.61 20.86 8.40
C ALA A 169 -13.99 21.53 9.73
N ALA A 170 -13.97 20.80 10.85
CA ALA A 170 -14.24 21.33 12.19
C ALA A 170 -13.13 22.26 12.73
N THR A 171 -11.92 22.18 12.16
CA THR A 171 -10.78 23.01 12.57
C THR A 171 -10.91 24.42 11.96
N GLU A 172 -11.13 25.45 12.79
CA GLU A 172 -11.47 26.81 12.31
C GLU A 172 -10.39 27.49 11.48
N THR A 173 -9.12 27.11 11.67
CA THR A 173 -7.97 27.58 10.89
C THR A 173 -7.83 26.89 9.53
N VAL A 174 -8.67 25.93 9.18
CA VAL A 174 -8.59 25.19 7.91
C VAL A 174 -9.67 25.66 6.93
N GLN A 175 -9.26 26.21 5.79
CA GLN A 175 -10.09 26.43 4.60
C GLN A 175 -10.07 25.15 3.75
N LEU A 176 -11.20 24.47 3.61
CA LEU A 176 -11.27 23.16 2.96
C LEU A 176 -12.12 23.20 1.69
N LEU A 177 -11.58 22.67 0.59
CA LEU A 177 -12.34 22.28 -0.60
C LEU A 177 -12.16 20.77 -0.77
N ALA A 178 -13.25 20.00 -0.75
CA ALA A 178 -13.19 18.56 -0.96
C ALA A 178 -14.15 18.12 -2.07
N ASP A 179 -13.65 17.35 -3.05
CA ASP A 179 -14.49 16.66 -4.02
C ASP A 179 -14.88 15.29 -3.49
N VAL A 180 -16.15 15.14 -3.11
CA VAL A 180 -16.66 13.94 -2.45
C VAL A 180 -17.80 13.28 -3.23
N PRO A 181 -17.93 11.94 -3.15
CA PRO A 181 -19.13 11.25 -3.65
C PRO A 181 -20.41 11.89 -3.11
N ARG A 182 -21.46 11.96 -3.94
CA ARG A 182 -22.71 12.69 -3.60
C ARG A 182 -23.36 12.14 -2.34
N GLU A 183 -23.31 10.84 -2.15
CA GLU A 183 -23.81 10.13 -0.97
C GLU A 183 -23.07 10.50 0.34
N LEU A 184 -21.84 11.01 0.25
CA LEU A 184 -21.04 11.46 1.41
C LEU A 184 -21.03 12.99 1.59
N ALA A 185 -21.60 13.75 0.65
CA ALA A 185 -21.56 15.22 0.67
C ALA A 185 -22.31 15.83 1.86
N ALA A 186 -23.52 15.34 2.12
CA ALA A 186 -24.33 15.78 3.26
C ALA A 186 -23.64 15.46 4.58
N GLU A 187 -23.04 14.27 4.69
CA GLU A 187 -22.34 13.81 5.88
C GLU A 187 -21.20 14.78 6.28
N LEU A 188 -20.45 15.32 5.32
CA LEU A 188 -19.40 16.30 5.58
C LEU A 188 -19.96 17.69 5.95
N ALA A 189 -21.00 18.15 5.26
CA ALA A 189 -21.56 19.48 5.46
C ALA A 189 -22.34 19.62 6.78
N GLU A 190 -23.10 18.60 7.19
CA GLU A 190 -23.92 18.61 8.42
C GLU A 190 -23.10 18.70 9.71
N ALA A 191 -21.81 18.39 9.65
CA ALA A 191 -20.90 18.50 10.79
C ALA A 191 -20.63 19.96 11.22
N LEU A 192 -21.05 20.95 10.42
CA LEU A 192 -20.67 22.35 10.58
C LEU A 192 -21.85 23.28 10.90
N PRO A 193 -21.60 24.40 11.62
CA PRO A 193 -22.61 25.45 11.80
C PRO A 193 -23.11 26.01 10.46
N SER A 194 -24.36 26.49 10.45
CA SER A 194 -24.97 27.11 9.27
C SER A 194 -24.09 28.24 8.70
N GLY A 195 -23.91 28.26 7.38
CA GLY A 195 -23.08 29.24 6.67
C GLY A 195 -21.57 28.93 6.65
N GLN A 196 -21.09 27.92 7.38
CA GLN A 196 -19.67 27.52 7.33
C GLN A 196 -19.36 26.55 6.19
N ALA A 197 -20.36 25.82 5.70
CA ALA A 197 -20.25 24.85 4.62
C ALA A 197 -21.18 25.20 3.46
N GLN A 198 -20.74 24.92 2.24
CA GLN A 198 -21.57 24.98 1.04
C GLN A 198 -21.33 23.75 0.17
N ILE A 199 -22.41 23.08 -0.22
CA ILE A 199 -22.37 22.01 -1.21
C ILE A 199 -22.51 22.64 -2.59
N ILE A 200 -21.52 22.42 -3.46
CA ILE A 200 -21.57 22.73 -4.88
C ILE A 200 -21.83 21.41 -5.60
N ASP A 201 -23.10 21.18 -5.93
CA ASP A 201 -23.50 20.02 -6.72
C ASP A 201 -23.54 20.40 -8.21
N LEU A 202 -22.60 19.90 -8.99
CA LEU A 202 -22.44 20.25 -10.41
C LEU A 202 -23.61 19.84 -11.32
N ASP A 203 -24.56 19.01 -10.86
CA ASP A 203 -25.76 18.72 -11.64
C ASP A 203 -26.99 19.50 -11.16
N ALA A 204 -26.88 20.24 -10.05
CA ALA A 204 -27.98 21.11 -9.61
C ALA A 204 -28.10 22.32 -10.56
N PRO A 205 -29.34 22.81 -10.85
CA PRO A 205 -29.58 23.84 -11.86
C PRO A 205 -28.75 25.13 -11.69
N GLU A 206 -28.46 25.54 -10.46
CA GLU A 206 -27.67 26.72 -10.14
C GLU A 206 -26.16 26.59 -10.43
N TRP A 207 -25.64 25.36 -10.53
CA TRP A 207 -24.24 25.06 -10.81
C TRP A 207 -24.03 24.40 -12.19
N ALA A 208 -25.10 23.88 -12.77
CA ALA A 208 -25.13 23.33 -14.11
C ALA A 208 -24.69 24.38 -15.14
N ASP A 209 -23.99 23.92 -16.18
CA ASP A 209 -23.54 24.80 -17.26
C ASP A 209 -23.87 24.19 -18.64
N PRO A 210 -25.14 24.27 -19.07
CA PRO A 210 -25.55 23.77 -20.38
C PRO A 210 -24.79 24.43 -21.53
N LYS A 211 -24.46 25.73 -21.41
CA LYS A 211 -23.75 26.48 -22.46
C LYS A 211 -22.31 26.01 -22.60
N GLY A 212 -21.59 25.81 -21.49
CA GLY A 212 -20.25 25.27 -21.51
C GLY A 212 -20.19 23.81 -21.97
N LEU A 213 -21.27 23.03 -21.79
CA LEU A 213 -21.36 21.69 -22.37
C LEU A 213 -21.44 21.72 -23.90
N VAL A 214 -22.20 22.65 -24.48
CA VAL A 214 -22.22 22.88 -25.94
C VAL A 214 -20.83 23.29 -26.43
N LEU A 215 -20.17 24.21 -25.72
CA LEU A 215 -18.82 24.65 -26.09
C LEU A 215 -17.81 23.50 -26.03
N HIS A 216 -17.92 22.62 -25.03
CA HIS A 216 -17.10 21.42 -24.94
C HIS A 216 -17.31 20.53 -26.17
N ALA A 217 -18.56 20.24 -26.54
CA ALA A 217 -18.86 19.45 -27.74
C ALA A 217 -18.32 20.12 -29.01
N GLU A 218 -18.51 21.42 -29.15
CA GLU A 218 -18.04 22.19 -30.32
C GLU A 218 -16.51 22.19 -30.42
N THR A 219 -15.81 22.35 -29.30
CA THR A 219 -14.33 22.30 -29.25
C THR A 219 -13.82 20.91 -29.59
N ALA A 220 -14.46 19.85 -29.07
CA ALA A 220 -14.07 18.47 -29.35
C ALA A 220 -14.29 18.08 -30.83
N LEU A 221 -15.21 18.76 -31.52
CA LEU A 221 -15.48 18.59 -32.95
C LEU A 221 -14.65 19.54 -33.83
N ASP A 222 -13.84 20.43 -33.28
CA ASP A 222 -13.11 21.43 -34.05
C ASP A 222 -11.79 20.88 -34.62
N PRO A 223 -11.57 20.93 -35.96
CA PRO A 223 -10.28 20.54 -36.52
C PRO A 223 -9.09 21.34 -35.98
N GLY A 224 -9.32 22.61 -35.61
CA GLY A 224 -8.31 23.44 -34.95
C GLY A 224 -7.87 22.92 -33.57
N ALA A 225 -8.67 22.07 -32.94
CA ALA A 225 -8.40 21.41 -31.68
C ALA A 225 -7.97 19.93 -31.85
N GLY A 226 -7.75 19.48 -33.09
CA GLY A 226 -7.23 18.14 -33.40
C GLY A 226 -8.27 17.14 -33.92
N ALA A 227 -9.52 17.53 -34.15
CA ALA A 227 -10.49 16.66 -34.81
C ALA A 227 -10.11 16.43 -36.30
N PRO A 228 -10.38 15.26 -36.89
CA PRO A 228 -10.18 15.04 -38.32
C PRO A 228 -11.11 15.93 -39.17
N GLU A 229 -10.65 16.31 -40.36
CA GLU A 229 -11.43 17.11 -41.31
C GLU A 229 -12.58 16.29 -41.94
N LEU A 230 -13.76 16.42 -41.35
CA LEU A 230 -15.01 15.77 -41.75
C LEU A 230 -16.09 16.82 -42.10
N PRO A 231 -17.14 16.48 -42.86
CA PRO A 231 -18.21 17.44 -43.20
C PRO A 231 -18.85 18.11 -41.98
N PHE A 232 -19.08 17.37 -40.90
CA PHE A 232 -19.70 17.88 -39.66
C PHE A 232 -18.70 18.52 -38.67
N THR A 233 -17.41 18.58 -38.99
CA THR A 233 -16.37 19.23 -38.17
C THR A 233 -15.86 20.53 -38.83
N THR A 234 -15.81 20.57 -40.16
CA THR A 234 -15.29 21.70 -40.94
C THR A 234 -16.35 22.76 -41.25
N ASP A 235 -17.62 22.38 -41.39
CA ASP A 235 -18.73 23.34 -41.62
C ASP A 235 -19.32 23.80 -40.27
N PRO A 236 -19.13 25.08 -39.86
CA PRO A 236 -19.69 25.60 -38.61
C PRO A 236 -21.22 25.53 -38.58
N ALA A 237 -21.90 25.60 -39.74
CA ALA A 237 -23.35 25.53 -39.83
C ALA A 237 -23.90 24.13 -39.52
N VAL A 238 -23.07 23.09 -39.61
CA VAL A 238 -23.39 21.70 -39.22
C VAL A 238 -22.83 21.38 -37.84
N ARG A 239 -21.59 21.78 -37.56
CA ARG A 239 -20.90 21.50 -36.30
C ARG A 239 -21.65 22.05 -35.09
N ARG A 240 -22.12 23.29 -35.18
CA ARG A 240 -22.79 23.96 -34.04
C ARG A 240 -24.12 23.29 -33.66
N PRO A 241 -25.05 23.01 -34.60
CA PRO A 241 -26.25 22.24 -34.28
C PRO A 241 -25.97 20.84 -33.71
N LEU A 242 -24.95 20.13 -34.23
CA LEU A 242 -24.54 18.83 -33.70
C LEU A 242 -24.03 18.94 -32.26
N ALA A 243 -23.19 19.93 -31.97
CA ALA A 243 -22.71 20.21 -30.61
C ALA A 243 -23.86 20.50 -29.63
N GLU A 244 -24.87 21.25 -30.08
CA GLU A 244 -26.08 21.53 -29.30
C GLU A 244 -26.92 20.28 -29.05
N ALA A 245 -27.07 19.40 -30.05
CA ALA A 245 -27.79 18.13 -29.91
C ALA A 245 -27.05 17.16 -28.95
N LEU A 246 -25.73 17.04 -29.08
CA LEU A 246 -24.90 16.25 -28.17
C LEU A 246 -25.04 16.73 -26.72
N ALA A 247 -24.94 18.04 -26.49
CA ALA A 247 -25.06 18.61 -25.16
C ALA A 247 -26.46 18.42 -24.55
N ARG A 248 -27.53 18.54 -25.35
CA ARG A 248 -28.90 18.25 -24.90
C ARG A 248 -29.07 16.79 -24.52
N ARG A 249 -28.61 15.87 -25.36
CA ARG A 249 -28.75 14.42 -25.12
C ARG A 249 -27.97 13.98 -23.89
N ALA A 250 -26.76 14.49 -23.72
CA ALA A 250 -25.89 14.14 -22.59
C ALA A 250 -26.35 14.65 -21.22
N ASP A 251 -27.34 15.54 -21.16
CA ASP A 251 -28.00 16.04 -19.93
C ASP A 251 -27.02 16.39 -18.79
N GLY A 252 -26.01 17.23 -19.10
CA GLY A 252 -25.01 17.67 -18.12
C GLY A 252 -23.75 16.80 -18.02
N SER A 253 -23.75 15.59 -18.58
CA SER A 253 -22.60 14.69 -18.58
C SER A 253 -21.54 15.11 -19.61
N ARG A 254 -20.42 15.65 -19.12
CA ARG A 254 -19.26 16.00 -19.97
C ARG A 254 -18.58 14.76 -20.53
N LEU A 255 -18.58 13.66 -19.78
CA LEU A 255 -18.04 12.39 -20.26
C LEU A 255 -18.88 11.81 -21.40
N THR A 256 -20.21 11.84 -21.32
CA THR A 256 -21.07 11.33 -22.41
C THR A 256 -20.78 12.08 -23.71
N VAL A 257 -20.65 13.41 -23.66
CA VAL A 257 -20.25 14.22 -24.82
C VAL A 257 -18.90 13.76 -25.37
N GLN A 258 -17.90 13.61 -24.51
CA GLN A 258 -16.55 13.19 -24.93
C GLN A 258 -16.58 11.81 -25.61
N LEU A 259 -17.24 10.82 -25.01
CA LEU A 259 -17.36 9.46 -25.55
C LEU A 259 -18.13 9.43 -26.87
N ALA A 260 -19.22 10.21 -26.96
CA ALA A 260 -20.01 10.34 -28.17
C ALA A 260 -19.18 10.92 -29.31
N VAL A 261 -18.51 12.05 -29.07
CA VAL A 261 -17.64 12.71 -30.07
C VAL A 261 -16.52 11.77 -30.50
N GLN A 262 -15.80 11.15 -29.56
CA GLN A 262 -14.75 10.19 -29.89
C GLN A 262 -15.28 9.07 -30.78
N SER A 263 -16.42 8.45 -30.42
CA SER A 263 -17.07 7.38 -31.18
C SER A 263 -17.41 7.79 -32.62
N LEU A 264 -17.92 9.00 -32.79
CA LEU A 264 -18.26 9.56 -34.11
C LEU A 264 -17.04 9.88 -34.95
N LEU A 265 -15.94 10.34 -34.33
CA LEU A 265 -14.71 10.69 -35.05
C LEU A 265 -13.93 9.46 -35.52
N MET A 266 -13.93 8.36 -34.75
CA MET A 266 -13.19 7.14 -35.15
C MET A 266 -13.89 6.34 -36.24
N GLN A 267 -15.22 6.40 -36.30
CA GLN A 267 -16.03 5.78 -37.33
C GLN A 267 -17.01 6.84 -37.80
N PRO A 268 -16.71 7.67 -38.81
CA PRO A 268 -17.63 8.70 -39.30
C PRO A 268 -18.63 8.22 -40.37
N GLU A 269 -18.42 7.05 -40.96
CA GLU A 269 -19.18 6.56 -42.12
C GLU A 269 -20.68 6.33 -41.80
N GLY A 270 -21.57 6.82 -42.66
CA GLY A 270 -23.01 6.60 -42.51
C GLY A 270 -23.68 7.31 -41.33
N PHE A 271 -22.97 8.20 -40.62
CA PHE A 271 -23.56 9.06 -39.59
C PHE A 271 -24.25 10.28 -40.20
N ASP A 272 -25.53 10.48 -39.85
CA ASP A 272 -26.26 11.71 -40.17
C ASP A 272 -26.21 12.67 -38.95
N PRO A 273 -25.49 13.81 -39.04
CA PRO A 273 -25.39 14.77 -37.94
C PRO A 273 -26.71 15.48 -37.62
N ALA A 274 -27.73 15.40 -38.49
CA ALA A 274 -29.05 15.96 -38.24
C ALA A 274 -29.96 15.03 -37.42
N ASP A 275 -29.64 13.74 -37.31
CA ASP A 275 -30.44 12.76 -36.59
C ASP A 275 -30.02 12.65 -35.12
N GLU A 276 -30.68 13.44 -34.27
CA GLU A 276 -30.46 13.46 -32.82
C GLU A 276 -30.79 12.11 -32.13
N SER A 277 -31.58 11.23 -32.78
CA SER A 277 -31.92 9.92 -32.21
C SER A 277 -30.74 8.94 -32.20
N LEU A 278 -29.70 9.20 -32.99
CA LEU A 278 -28.47 8.40 -33.04
C LEU A 278 -27.47 8.81 -31.94
N LEU A 279 -27.72 9.90 -31.22
CA LEU A 279 -26.80 10.43 -30.22
C LEU A 279 -27.07 9.82 -28.84
N PRO A 280 -26.03 9.45 -28.08
CA PRO A 280 -26.19 8.81 -26.78
C PRO A 280 -26.49 9.83 -25.69
N ALA A 281 -27.34 9.45 -24.74
CA ALA A 281 -27.63 10.23 -23.53
C ALA A 281 -26.81 9.79 -22.32
N THR A 282 -26.32 8.55 -22.32
CA THR A 282 -25.58 7.96 -21.19
C THR A 282 -24.26 7.38 -21.65
N VAL A 283 -23.38 7.06 -20.69
CA VAL A 283 -22.14 6.32 -20.94
C VAL A 283 -22.45 4.95 -21.57
N GLY A 284 -23.48 4.26 -21.07
CA GLY A 284 -23.97 3.00 -21.64
C GLY A 284 -24.43 3.12 -23.10
N GLU A 285 -25.19 4.16 -23.43
CA GLU A 285 -25.59 4.42 -24.82
C GLU A 285 -24.40 4.77 -25.71
N ALA A 286 -23.35 5.42 -25.17
CA ALA A 286 -22.13 5.71 -25.93
C ALA A 286 -21.31 4.44 -26.23
N LEU A 287 -21.23 3.51 -25.27
CA LEU A 287 -20.66 2.17 -25.48
C LEU A 287 -21.44 1.40 -26.55
N ASP A 288 -22.78 1.41 -26.46
CA ASP A 288 -23.67 0.78 -27.44
C ASP A 288 -23.50 1.36 -28.84
N LEU A 289 -23.43 2.70 -28.94
CA LEU A 289 -23.20 3.39 -30.19
C LEU A 289 -21.87 2.94 -30.80
N HIS A 290 -20.78 2.97 -30.04
CA HIS A 290 -19.46 2.59 -30.55
C HIS A 290 -19.43 1.14 -31.06
N ALA A 291 -19.94 0.19 -30.27
CA ALA A 291 -19.98 -1.21 -30.65
C ALA A 291 -20.80 -1.43 -31.94
N ARG A 292 -22.00 -0.84 -32.04
CA ARG A 292 -22.86 -0.96 -33.23
C ARG A 292 -22.22 -0.34 -34.47
N ARG A 293 -21.46 0.75 -34.33
CA ARG A 293 -20.73 1.37 -35.46
C ARG A 293 -19.61 0.49 -36.01
N LEU A 294 -19.11 -0.46 -35.21
CA LEU A 294 -18.15 -1.47 -35.63
C LEU A 294 -18.81 -2.82 -35.98
N ASP A 295 -20.15 -2.85 -36.11
CA ASP A 295 -20.94 -4.07 -36.33
C ASP A 295 -20.73 -5.15 -35.24
N VAL A 296 -20.40 -4.74 -34.01
CA VAL A 296 -20.21 -5.61 -32.84
C VAL A 296 -21.39 -5.50 -31.88
N ASP A 297 -21.76 -6.63 -31.26
CA ASP A 297 -22.74 -6.65 -30.18
C ASP A 297 -22.24 -5.84 -28.95
N PRO A 298 -23.01 -4.88 -28.42
CA PRO A 298 -22.58 -4.08 -27.26
C PRO A 298 -22.21 -4.89 -26.03
N GLN A 299 -22.74 -6.11 -25.86
CA GLN A 299 -22.36 -6.96 -24.74
C GLN A 299 -20.93 -7.49 -24.88
N THR A 300 -20.45 -7.76 -26.10
CA THR A 300 -19.06 -8.16 -26.35
C THR A 300 -18.08 -7.09 -25.88
N LEU A 301 -18.33 -5.81 -26.21
CA LEU A 301 -17.51 -4.70 -25.71
C LEU A 301 -17.52 -4.63 -24.17
N ARG A 302 -18.68 -4.79 -23.53
CA ARG A 302 -18.78 -4.77 -22.07
C ARG A 302 -18.00 -5.91 -21.41
N LEU A 303 -18.05 -7.11 -21.98
CA LEU A 303 -17.29 -8.25 -21.50
C LEU A 303 -15.78 -8.06 -21.66
N LEU A 304 -15.34 -7.42 -22.75
CA LEU A 304 -13.93 -7.04 -22.94
C LEU A 304 -13.48 -5.99 -21.92
N LEU A 305 -14.32 -4.99 -21.60
CA LEU A 305 -13.98 -3.96 -20.63
C LEU A 305 -14.14 -4.40 -19.17
N ALA A 306 -14.86 -5.49 -18.90
CA ALA A 306 -15.16 -5.94 -17.54
C ALA A 306 -13.93 -6.17 -16.65
N PRO A 307 -12.86 -6.87 -17.09
CA PRO A 307 -11.64 -6.98 -16.30
C PRO A 307 -11.03 -5.63 -15.92
N LEU A 308 -11.05 -4.65 -16.84
CA LEU A 308 -10.54 -3.30 -16.60
C LEU A 308 -11.46 -2.49 -15.67
N ALA A 309 -12.76 -2.76 -15.69
CA ALA A 309 -13.71 -2.18 -14.75
C ALA A 309 -13.53 -2.70 -13.31
N PHE A 310 -12.93 -3.88 -13.15
CA PHE A 310 -12.57 -4.45 -11.87
C PHE A 310 -11.09 -4.29 -11.52
N ALA A 311 -10.28 -3.71 -12.39
CA ALA A 311 -8.85 -3.55 -12.16
C ALA A 311 -8.58 -2.70 -10.92
N GLU A 312 -7.63 -3.17 -10.12
CA GLU A 312 -7.12 -2.46 -8.95
C GLU A 312 -5.80 -1.75 -9.30
N GLY A 313 -5.34 -0.87 -8.41
CA GLY A 313 -4.10 -0.11 -8.63
C GLY A 313 -4.16 0.81 -9.85
N GLU A 314 -3.04 0.91 -10.57
CA GLU A 314 -2.89 1.81 -11.72
C GLU A 314 -3.45 1.24 -13.04
N GLY A 315 -3.69 -0.07 -13.11
CA GLY A 315 -4.23 -0.73 -14.29
C GLY A 315 -3.96 -2.24 -14.31
N LEU A 316 -4.47 -2.90 -15.33
CA LEU A 316 -4.33 -4.34 -15.54
C LEU A 316 -3.19 -4.63 -16.54
N PRO A 317 -2.25 -5.54 -16.24
CA PRO A 317 -1.29 -6.01 -17.23
C PRO A 317 -1.97 -6.56 -18.48
N VAL A 318 -1.55 -6.09 -19.66
CA VAL A 318 -2.18 -6.47 -20.94
C VAL A 318 -2.20 -8.00 -21.16
N GLN A 319 -1.21 -8.72 -20.63
CA GLN A 319 -1.08 -10.17 -20.73
C GLN A 319 -2.18 -10.92 -19.96
N LEU A 320 -2.71 -10.31 -18.89
CA LEU A 320 -3.81 -10.89 -18.09
C LEU A 320 -5.19 -10.59 -18.71
N TRP A 321 -5.30 -9.54 -19.51
CA TRP A 321 -6.59 -9.06 -20.02
C TRP A 321 -7.41 -10.14 -20.71
N GLY A 322 -6.79 -10.92 -21.60
CA GLY A 322 -7.50 -11.96 -22.35
C GLY A 322 -8.00 -13.11 -21.49
N ALA A 323 -7.17 -13.59 -20.54
CA ALA A 323 -7.54 -14.65 -19.63
C ALA A 323 -8.71 -14.24 -18.72
N LEU A 324 -8.70 -13.00 -18.23
CA LEU A 324 -9.77 -12.48 -17.38
C LEU A 324 -11.06 -12.21 -18.18
N ALA A 325 -10.95 -11.72 -19.42
CA ALA A 325 -12.11 -11.53 -20.29
C ALA A 325 -12.80 -12.87 -20.57
N ASN A 326 -12.03 -13.93 -20.88
CA ASN A 326 -12.55 -15.30 -21.01
C ASN A 326 -13.27 -15.77 -19.74
N ALA A 327 -12.66 -15.55 -18.58
CA ALA A 327 -13.20 -15.98 -17.30
C ALA A 327 -14.55 -15.30 -16.99
N VAL A 328 -14.63 -13.98 -17.15
CA VAL A 328 -15.88 -13.23 -16.92
C VAL A 328 -16.97 -13.63 -17.92
N ALA A 329 -16.61 -13.75 -19.21
CA ALA A 329 -17.54 -14.11 -20.26
C ALA A 329 -18.02 -15.58 -20.19
N GLY A 330 -17.25 -16.47 -19.56
CA GLY A 330 -17.55 -17.91 -19.51
C GLY A 330 -17.48 -18.61 -20.87
N ARG A 331 -16.81 -17.99 -21.86
CA ARG A 331 -16.60 -18.50 -23.21
C ARG A 331 -15.24 -18.06 -23.74
N ASP A 332 -14.79 -18.68 -24.82
CA ASP A 332 -13.61 -18.22 -25.55
C ASP A 332 -13.89 -16.87 -26.23
N MET A 333 -13.08 -15.87 -25.89
CA MET A 333 -13.09 -14.49 -26.38
C MET A 333 -11.88 -14.20 -27.27
N SER A 334 -11.06 -15.20 -27.64
CA SER A 334 -9.78 -14.97 -28.32
C SER A 334 -9.91 -14.22 -29.67
N GLN A 335 -10.96 -14.51 -30.44
CA GLN A 335 -11.27 -13.77 -31.68
C GLN A 335 -11.69 -12.34 -31.38
N ASP A 336 -12.59 -12.15 -30.42
CA ASP A 336 -13.07 -10.83 -30.00
C ASP A 336 -11.94 -9.95 -29.44
N LEU A 337 -10.92 -10.55 -28.81
CA LEU A 337 -9.73 -9.86 -28.31
C LEU A 337 -8.75 -9.46 -29.43
N ALA A 338 -8.61 -10.28 -30.46
CA ALA A 338 -7.76 -9.98 -31.61
C ALA A 338 -8.24 -8.71 -32.35
N ASP A 339 -9.55 -8.56 -32.49
CA ASP A 339 -10.20 -7.35 -33.01
C ASP A 339 -10.49 -6.31 -31.91
N GLY A 340 -10.27 -6.68 -30.65
CA GLY A 340 -10.73 -6.00 -29.46
C GLY A 340 -10.01 -4.69 -29.16
N MET A 341 -8.78 -4.50 -29.64
CA MET A 341 -8.06 -3.24 -29.43
C MET A 341 -8.74 -2.07 -30.12
N LEU A 342 -9.25 -2.23 -31.34
CA LEU A 342 -9.99 -1.16 -32.02
C LEU A 342 -11.31 -0.86 -31.29
N LEU A 343 -11.97 -1.91 -30.80
CA LEU A 343 -13.24 -1.83 -30.08
C LEU A 343 -13.11 -1.19 -28.70
N ALA A 344 -12.01 -1.45 -27.98
CA ALA A 344 -11.77 -0.96 -26.63
C ALA A 344 -10.95 0.34 -26.57
N ALA A 345 -10.16 0.65 -27.61
CA ALA A 345 -9.31 1.84 -27.72
C ALA A 345 -9.93 3.17 -27.25
N PRO A 346 -11.22 3.47 -27.51
CA PRO A 346 -11.80 4.73 -27.09
C PRO A 346 -11.96 4.86 -25.58
N PHE A 347 -11.96 3.73 -24.87
CA PHE A 347 -12.33 3.64 -23.47
C PHE A 347 -11.14 3.27 -22.57
N ILE A 348 -10.00 2.89 -23.15
CA ILE A 348 -8.80 2.46 -22.44
C ILE A 348 -7.65 3.41 -22.72
N GLN A 349 -6.72 3.49 -21.77
CA GLN A 349 -5.45 4.17 -21.90
C GLN A 349 -4.32 3.22 -21.48
N PRO A 350 -3.24 3.11 -22.26
CA PRO A 350 -2.03 2.45 -21.80
C PRO A 350 -1.35 3.32 -20.74
N VAL A 351 -0.81 2.67 -19.71
CA VAL A 351 -0.04 3.28 -18.64
C VAL A 351 1.28 2.52 -18.56
N GLU A 352 2.39 3.23 -18.74
CA GLU A 352 3.72 2.70 -18.48
C GLU A 352 4.00 2.91 -16.99
N PRO A 353 4.28 1.85 -16.20
CA PRO A 353 4.63 1.99 -14.80
C PRO A 353 5.96 2.76 -14.67
N ASP A 354 6.07 3.60 -13.63
CA ASP A 354 7.30 4.34 -13.35
C ASP A 354 8.43 3.33 -13.05
N ALA A 355 9.44 3.29 -13.93
CA ALA A 355 10.58 2.35 -13.86
C ALA A 355 11.41 2.42 -12.57
N GLU A 356 11.20 3.45 -11.73
CA GLU A 356 11.93 3.64 -10.47
C GLU A 356 11.44 2.74 -9.32
N GLN A 357 10.25 2.12 -9.43
CA GLN A 357 9.70 1.24 -8.37
C GLN A 357 10.14 -0.23 -8.47
N ASP A 358 10.60 -0.67 -9.65
CA ASP A 358 10.94 -2.08 -9.92
C ASP A 358 12.46 -2.38 -9.79
N ALA A 359 13.29 -1.38 -9.44
CA ALA A 359 14.75 -1.53 -9.37
C ALA A 359 15.25 -2.46 -8.24
N ASP A 360 14.41 -2.81 -7.26
CA ASP A 360 14.78 -3.69 -6.15
C ASP A 360 14.60 -5.19 -6.45
N ASP A 361 14.00 -5.56 -7.59
CA ASP A 361 13.77 -6.95 -8.03
C ASP A 361 14.80 -7.42 -9.10
N GLU A 362 15.94 -6.74 -9.28
CA GLU A 362 17.06 -7.13 -10.16
C GLU A 362 17.83 -8.41 -9.72
N ALA A 363 17.22 -9.28 -8.92
CA ALA A 363 17.79 -10.54 -8.49
C ALA A 363 17.03 -11.78 -9.03
N ALA A 364 16.36 -11.70 -10.18
CA ALA A 364 15.93 -12.91 -10.91
C ALA A 364 15.62 -12.67 -12.40
N GLY A 365 16.60 -12.85 -13.27
CA GLY A 365 16.37 -13.31 -14.64
C GLY A 365 16.90 -12.41 -15.75
N ASP A 366 17.79 -12.96 -16.56
CA ASP A 366 18.24 -12.44 -17.85
C ASP A 366 17.05 -12.48 -18.83
N GLY A 367 16.29 -11.40 -18.87
CA GLY A 367 15.16 -11.19 -19.77
C GLY A 367 14.99 -9.70 -19.96
N ALA A 368 15.12 -9.24 -21.20
CA ALA A 368 14.91 -7.85 -21.57
C ALA A 368 13.58 -7.36 -20.99
N ASP A 369 13.65 -6.32 -20.14
CA ASP A 369 12.52 -5.57 -19.61
C ASP A 369 11.84 -4.85 -20.77
N ASP A 370 10.98 -5.59 -21.47
CA ASP A 370 9.95 -5.01 -22.32
C ASP A 370 8.89 -4.49 -21.35
N GLY A 371 8.87 -3.18 -21.15
CA GLY A 371 8.08 -2.50 -20.11
C GLY A 371 6.68 -3.08 -19.96
N ARG A 372 6.28 -3.35 -18.72
CA ARG A 372 4.96 -3.93 -18.41
C ARG A 372 3.86 -2.91 -18.74
N THR A 373 3.36 -2.88 -19.97
CA THR A 373 2.23 -2.02 -20.34
C THR A 373 0.98 -2.42 -19.57
N LEU A 374 0.48 -1.49 -18.75
CA LEU A 374 -0.79 -1.62 -18.05
C LEU A 374 -1.91 -1.00 -18.89
N LEU A 375 -3.11 -1.56 -18.83
CA LEU A 375 -4.32 -1.01 -19.40
C LEU A 375 -5.23 -0.50 -18.29
N ARG A 376 -5.70 0.74 -18.43
CA ARG A 376 -6.69 1.33 -17.51
C ARG A 376 -7.87 1.87 -18.31
N LEU A 377 -9.06 1.89 -17.73
CA LEU A 377 -10.16 2.68 -18.28
C LEU A 377 -9.85 4.18 -18.17
N GLN A 378 -10.12 4.95 -19.23
CA GLN A 378 -9.83 6.38 -19.28
C GLN A 378 -10.63 7.21 -18.25
N HIS A 379 -11.75 6.67 -17.76
CA HIS A 379 -12.59 7.36 -16.79
C HIS A 379 -13.33 6.38 -15.86
N PRO A 380 -13.38 6.61 -14.54
CA PRO A 380 -14.02 5.70 -13.60
C PRO A 380 -15.52 5.44 -13.80
N ALA A 381 -16.25 6.42 -14.34
CA ALA A 381 -17.67 6.24 -14.67
C ALA A 381 -17.92 5.16 -15.74
N ILE A 382 -16.94 4.87 -16.61
CA ILE A 382 -17.02 3.73 -17.53
C ILE A 382 -16.97 2.43 -16.71
N ALA A 383 -16.07 2.35 -15.73
CA ALA A 383 -15.99 1.19 -14.85
C ALA A 383 -17.31 0.95 -14.10
N GLU A 384 -17.94 2.03 -13.61
CA GLU A 384 -19.23 1.94 -12.92
C GLU A 384 -20.37 1.49 -13.86
N GLU A 385 -20.46 2.05 -15.07
CA GLU A 385 -21.41 1.60 -16.09
C GLU A 385 -21.26 0.10 -16.36
N ILE A 386 -20.02 -0.38 -16.59
CA ILE A 386 -19.76 -1.80 -16.83
C ILE A 386 -20.16 -2.68 -15.64
N ARG A 387 -19.76 -2.32 -14.42
CA ARG A 387 -20.10 -3.09 -13.22
C ARG A 387 -21.60 -3.14 -12.95
N SER A 388 -22.30 -2.02 -13.09
CA SER A 388 -23.74 -1.92 -12.88
C SER A 388 -24.56 -2.70 -13.92
N GLY A 389 -24.00 -2.89 -15.13
CA GLY A 389 -24.59 -3.67 -16.21
C GLY A 389 -24.37 -5.18 -16.08
N LEU A 390 -23.55 -5.65 -15.15
CA LEU A 390 -23.32 -7.09 -14.94
C LEU A 390 -24.45 -7.71 -14.12
N PRO A 391 -24.90 -8.94 -14.44
CA PRO A 391 -25.95 -9.63 -13.69
C PRO A 391 -25.57 -9.89 -12.22
N ASP A 392 -24.31 -10.24 -11.99
CA ASP A 392 -23.76 -10.52 -10.66
C ASP A 392 -22.28 -10.10 -10.59
N VAL A 393 -22.04 -8.99 -9.90
CA VAL A 393 -20.70 -8.44 -9.68
C VAL A 393 -19.82 -9.40 -8.86
N ARG A 394 -20.41 -10.11 -7.89
CA ARG A 394 -19.67 -11.02 -7.02
C ARG A 394 -19.24 -12.28 -7.76
N ASP A 395 -20.09 -12.80 -8.65
CA ASP A 395 -19.73 -13.91 -9.55
C ASP A 395 -18.61 -13.50 -10.51
N ALA A 396 -18.69 -12.30 -11.10
CA ALA A 396 -17.62 -11.78 -11.96
C ALA A 396 -16.29 -11.66 -11.20
N GLN A 397 -16.30 -11.12 -9.98
CA GLN A 397 -15.10 -11.06 -9.14
C GLN A 397 -14.58 -12.44 -8.72
N THR A 398 -15.48 -13.40 -8.48
CA THR A 398 -15.10 -14.79 -8.20
C THR A 398 -14.34 -15.39 -9.38
N LYS A 399 -14.87 -15.23 -10.60
CA LYS A 399 -14.23 -15.70 -11.85
C LYS A 399 -12.87 -15.03 -12.08
N ILE A 400 -12.78 -13.72 -11.87
CA ILE A 400 -11.52 -12.97 -11.97
C ILE A 400 -10.51 -13.48 -10.94
N ALA A 401 -10.89 -13.58 -9.67
CA ALA A 401 -10.00 -14.06 -8.61
C ALA A 401 -9.49 -15.48 -8.87
N MET A 402 -10.36 -16.38 -9.34
CA MET A 402 -9.96 -17.75 -9.71
C MET A 402 -8.98 -17.75 -10.89
N ALA A 403 -9.25 -16.98 -11.95
CA ALA A 403 -8.36 -16.89 -13.09
C ALA A 403 -6.99 -16.27 -12.73
N LEU A 404 -6.96 -15.27 -11.85
CA LEU A 404 -5.71 -14.71 -11.31
C LEU A 404 -4.93 -15.74 -10.49
N LEU A 405 -5.61 -16.53 -9.65
CA LEU A 405 -4.98 -17.59 -8.86
C LEU A 405 -4.43 -18.71 -9.76
N GLU A 406 -5.16 -19.10 -10.81
CA GLU A 406 -4.71 -20.08 -11.82
C GLU A 406 -3.51 -19.58 -12.63
N ALA A 407 -3.38 -18.26 -12.80
CA ALA A 407 -2.24 -17.63 -13.49
C ALA A 407 -0.95 -17.64 -12.65
N VAL A 408 -0.99 -18.01 -11.37
CA VAL A 408 0.21 -18.12 -10.51
C VAL A 408 1.07 -19.30 -10.96
N PRO A 409 2.29 -19.08 -11.51
CA PRO A 409 3.09 -20.17 -12.08
C PRO A 409 3.50 -21.19 -11.01
N GLN A 410 3.09 -22.44 -11.19
CA GLN A 410 3.37 -23.55 -10.26
C GLN A 410 2.97 -23.26 -8.79
N GLN A 411 1.97 -22.39 -8.57
CA GLN A 411 1.59 -21.90 -7.24
C GLN A 411 2.74 -21.24 -6.47
N ASN A 412 3.71 -20.68 -7.20
CA ASN A 412 4.85 -19.98 -6.62
C ASN A 412 4.66 -18.46 -6.74
N TRP A 413 4.36 -17.82 -5.61
CA TRP A 413 4.18 -16.37 -5.50
C TRP A 413 5.40 -15.56 -5.93
N ALA A 414 6.63 -16.09 -5.77
CA ALA A 414 7.85 -15.40 -6.23
C ALA A 414 7.90 -15.24 -7.76
N LYS A 415 7.15 -16.06 -8.50
CA LYS A 415 7.06 -16.00 -9.98
C LYS A 415 5.77 -15.37 -10.48
N ALA A 416 4.85 -15.01 -9.58
CA ALA A 416 3.59 -14.39 -9.96
C ALA A 416 3.81 -12.96 -10.47
N ASP A 417 2.99 -12.54 -11.42
CA ASP A 417 2.93 -11.14 -11.83
C ASP A 417 2.67 -10.25 -10.59
N PRO A 418 3.35 -9.09 -10.44
CA PRO A 418 3.10 -8.16 -9.34
C PRO A 418 1.62 -7.83 -9.13
N TYR A 419 0.86 -7.65 -10.22
CA TYR A 419 -0.57 -7.39 -10.14
C TYR A 419 -1.31 -8.51 -9.40
N ILE A 420 -0.98 -9.77 -9.68
CA ILE A 420 -1.60 -10.92 -9.00
C ILE A 420 -1.22 -10.92 -7.52
N ARG A 421 0.07 -10.73 -7.20
CA ARG A 421 0.56 -10.72 -5.81
C ARG A 421 -0.14 -9.66 -4.97
N ASP A 422 -0.28 -8.46 -5.52
CA ASP A 422 -0.69 -7.29 -4.76
C ASP A 422 -2.21 -7.12 -4.74
N HIS A 423 -2.91 -7.51 -5.81
CA HIS A 423 -4.34 -7.22 -5.95
C HIS A 423 -5.27 -8.43 -5.88
N LEU A 424 -4.77 -9.68 -5.82
CA LEU A 424 -5.66 -10.85 -5.64
C LEU A 424 -6.48 -10.76 -4.33
N ALA A 425 -5.90 -10.20 -3.28
CA ALA A 425 -6.60 -9.98 -2.01
C ALA A 425 -7.81 -9.03 -2.17
N ALA A 426 -7.71 -8.01 -3.02
CA ALA A 426 -8.80 -7.09 -3.31
C ALA A 426 -9.94 -7.76 -4.10
N HIS A 427 -9.60 -8.52 -5.15
CA HIS A 427 -10.58 -9.29 -5.92
C HIS A 427 -11.31 -10.32 -5.04
N THR A 428 -10.58 -11.03 -4.18
CA THR A 428 -11.18 -12.01 -3.26
C THR A 428 -11.99 -11.35 -2.14
N LEU A 429 -11.66 -10.12 -1.71
CA LEU A 429 -12.47 -9.37 -0.75
C LEU A 429 -13.87 -9.11 -1.31
N GLU A 430 -13.96 -8.61 -2.54
CA GLU A 430 -15.25 -8.32 -3.17
C GLU A 430 -16.01 -9.57 -3.60
N ALA A 431 -15.30 -10.65 -3.95
CA ALA A 431 -15.90 -11.98 -4.12
C ALA A 431 -16.41 -12.58 -2.78
N GLY A 432 -16.00 -12.01 -1.64
CA GLY A 432 -16.26 -12.55 -0.30
C GLY A 432 -15.58 -13.91 -0.06
N LEU A 433 -14.41 -14.09 -0.67
CA LEU A 433 -13.55 -15.28 -0.59
C LEU A 433 -12.21 -15.02 0.13
N LEU A 434 -11.93 -13.76 0.50
CA LEU A 434 -10.66 -13.39 1.11
C LEU A 434 -10.28 -14.25 2.33
N PRO A 435 -11.18 -14.58 3.29
CA PRO A 435 -10.82 -15.43 4.42
C PRO A 435 -10.25 -16.81 4.05
N GLN A 436 -10.62 -17.38 2.89
CA GLN A 436 -10.04 -18.65 2.42
C GLN A 436 -8.64 -18.48 1.80
N LEU A 437 -8.34 -17.30 1.24
CA LEU A 437 -7.01 -16.98 0.70
C LEU A 437 -6.01 -16.67 1.82
N LEU A 438 -6.47 -16.10 2.95
CA LEU A 438 -5.63 -15.68 4.09
C LEU A 438 -5.12 -16.85 4.97
N THR A 439 -4.76 -17.96 4.33
CA THR A 439 -4.09 -19.11 4.94
C THR A 439 -2.77 -19.44 4.24
N ASP A 440 -2.34 -18.65 3.25
CA ASP A 440 -1.12 -18.89 2.48
C ASP A 440 0.04 -17.97 2.96
N PRO A 441 1.07 -18.51 3.63
CA PRO A 441 2.26 -17.75 4.03
C PRO A 441 3.06 -17.16 2.87
N GLY A 442 3.03 -17.80 1.70
CA GLY A 442 3.71 -17.32 0.52
C GLY A 442 3.10 -16.02 0.02
N LEU A 443 1.77 -15.94 0.01
CA LEU A 443 1.08 -14.69 -0.30
C LEU A 443 1.47 -13.59 0.69
N PHE A 444 1.45 -13.89 2.00
CA PHE A 444 1.81 -12.91 3.03
C PHE A 444 3.23 -12.37 2.89
N ALA A 445 4.18 -13.20 2.48
CA ALA A 445 5.56 -12.78 2.27
C ALA A 445 5.74 -11.95 0.99
N HIS A 446 5.01 -12.26 -0.07
CA HIS A 446 5.22 -11.64 -1.39
C HIS A 446 4.34 -10.45 -1.70
N ALA A 447 3.09 -10.41 -1.26
CA ALA A 447 2.16 -9.31 -1.53
C ALA A 447 2.64 -7.99 -0.93
N ASP A 448 2.31 -6.89 -1.61
CA ASP A 448 2.47 -5.53 -1.08
C ASP A 448 1.80 -5.40 0.31
N PRO A 449 2.57 -5.02 1.36
CA PRO A 449 2.03 -4.95 2.71
C PRO A 449 0.94 -3.90 2.89
N VAL A 450 0.91 -2.83 2.09
CA VAL A 450 -0.10 -1.77 2.21
C VAL A 450 -1.45 -2.29 1.70
N THR A 451 -1.44 -2.87 0.51
CA THR A 451 -2.64 -3.38 -0.18
C THR A 451 -3.22 -4.58 0.55
N LEU A 452 -2.38 -5.55 0.93
CA LEU A 452 -2.84 -6.73 1.66
C LEU A 452 -3.40 -6.36 3.03
N ARG A 453 -2.74 -5.45 3.77
CA ARG A 453 -3.27 -4.96 5.06
C ARG A 453 -4.65 -4.30 4.89
N ALA A 454 -4.81 -3.42 3.92
CA ALA A 454 -6.08 -2.73 3.68
C ALA A 454 -7.21 -3.72 3.35
N ALA A 455 -6.93 -4.75 2.55
CA ALA A 455 -7.90 -5.80 2.26
C ALA A 455 -8.30 -6.59 3.52
N ILE A 456 -7.35 -6.95 4.37
CA ILE A 456 -7.62 -7.70 5.60
C ILE A 456 -8.38 -6.85 6.63
N GLU A 457 -8.05 -5.56 6.78
CA GLU A 457 -8.74 -4.62 7.69
C GLU A 457 -10.20 -4.33 7.30
N ALA A 458 -10.59 -4.66 6.07
CA ALA A 458 -11.98 -4.56 5.61
C ALA A 458 -12.84 -5.77 6.05
N VAL A 459 -12.21 -6.87 6.48
CA VAL A 459 -12.92 -8.06 6.96
C VAL A 459 -13.14 -7.98 8.47
N PRO A 460 -14.35 -8.27 8.99
CA PRO A 460 -14.58 -8.32 10.43
C PRO A 460 -13.63 -9.29 11.15
N LEU A 461 -13.08 -8.86 12.29
CA LEU A 461 -12.00 -9.57 12.99
C LEU A 461 -12.40 -11.02 13.38
N GLU A 462 -13.68 -11.27 13.65
CA GLU A 462 -14.25 -12.57 13.97
C GLU A 462 -14.25 -13.54 12.78
N GLN A 463 -14.25 -13.05 11.54
CA GLN A 463 -14.19 -13.87 10.32
C GLN A 463 -12.76 -14.20 9.90
N LEU A 464 -11.76 -13.51 10.47
CA LEU A 464 -10.35 -13.75 10.16
C LEU A 464 -9.83 -15.01 10.85
N GLY A 465 -9.08 -15.83 10.11
CA GLY A 465 -8.31 -16.93 10.67
C GLY A 465 -7.14 -16.43 11.53
N ALA A 466 -6.58 -17.31 12.37
CA ALA A 466 -5.40 -16.98 13.18
C ALA A 466 -4.21 -16.41 12.36
N PRO A 467 -3.86 -16.96 11.17
CA PRO A 467 -2.75 -16.43 10.37
C PRO A 467 -2.97 -15.01 9.88
N ALA A 468 -4.20 -14.67 9.47
CA ALA A 468 -4.56 -13.31 9.07
C ALA A 468 -4.43 -12.30 10.22
N ARG A 469 -4.80 -12.71 11.44
CA ARG A 469 -4.65 -11.86 12.64
C ARG A 469 -3.17 -11.65 12.98
N THR A 470 -2.33 -12.68 12.85
CA THR A 470 -0.87 -12.56 12.97
C THR A 470 -0.30 -11.60 11.91
N TYR A 471 -0.78 -11.70 10.68
CA TYR A 471 -0.39 -10.76 9.62
C TYR A 471 -0.75 -9.32 9.98
N LEU A 472 -2.01 -9.04 10.36
CA LEU A 472 -2.44 -7.70 10.76
C LEU A 472 -1.60 -7.11 11.91
N ARG A 473 -1.26 -7.93 12.90
CA ARG A 473 -0.38 -7.53 14.01
C ARG A 473 1.01 -7.11 13.50
N THR A 474 1.51 -7.78 12.48
CA THR A 474 2.87 -7.59 11.93
C THR A 474 2.91 -6.53 10.83
N ALA A 475 1.79 -6.27 10.14
CA ALA A 475 1.73 -5.39 8.98
C ALA A 475 2.32 -3.98 9.20
N PRO A 476 2.11 -3.30 10.35
CA PRO A 476 2.77 -2.01 10.61
C PRO A 476 4.30 -2.06 10.55
N LEU A 477 4.91 -3.17 11.00
CA LEU A 477 6.35 -3.39 10.87
C LEU A 477 6.74 -3.53 9.41
N LEU A 478 6.01 -4.37 8.65
CA LEU A 478 6.29 -4.64 7.23
C LEU A 478 6.21 -3.37 6.38
N THR A 479 5.18 -2.56 6.58
CA THR A 479 4.99 -1.28 5.87
C THR A 479 6.09 -0.28 6.24
N ARG A 480 6.41 -0.13 7.52
CA ARG A 480 7.42 0.84 7.97
C ARG A 480 8.82 0.46 7.52
N SER A 481 9.16 -0.83 7.56
CA SER A 481 10.49 -1.29 7.21
C SER A 481 10.75 -1.34 5.70
N GLN A 482 9.70 -1.32 4.87
CA GLN A 482 9.77 -1.55 3.42
C GLN A 482 10.63 -2.78 3.09
N ALA A 483 10.47 -3.84 3.90
CA ALA A 483 11.37 -4.98 3.88
C ALA A 483 11.12 -5.80 2.60
N PRO A 484 12.19 -6.35 1.95
CA PRO A 484 12.02 -7.25 0.81
C PRO A 484 11.38 -8.57 1.25
N ALA A 485 10.84 -9.34 0.29
CA ALA A 485 10.04 -10.54 0.55
C ALA A 485 10.68 -11.54 1.53
N GLY A 486 11.98 -11.83 1.39
CA GLY A 486 12.68 -12.74 2.30
C GLY A 486 12.77 -12.22 3.74
N MET A 487 12.89 -10.91 3.92
CA MET A 487 12.89 -10.30 5.24
C MET A 487 11.46 -10.22 5.82
N ARG A 488 10.44 -9.97 4.99
CA ARG A 488 9.03 -10.10 5.40
C ARG A 488 8.71 -11.51 5.87
N ALA A 489 9.18 -12.52 5.13
CA ALA A 489 9.05 -13.93 5.50
C ALA A 489 9.70 -14.20 6.87
N ALA A 490 10.89 -13.68 7.16
CA ALA A 490 11.53 -13.88 8.46
C ALA A 490 10.82 -13.16 9.62
N PHE A 491 10.22 -11.98 9.40
CA PHE A 491 9.37 -11.35 10.41
C PHE A 491 8.09 -12.15 10.66
N LEU A 492 7.45 -12.65 9.59
CA LEU A 492 6.26 -13.50 9.69
C LEU A 492 6.56 -14.84 10.34
N GLU A 493 7.71 -15.46 10.07
CA GLU A 493 8.16 -16.70 10.70
C GLU A 493 8.20 -16.54 12.22
N THR A 494 8.86 -15.49 12.72
CA THR A 494 8.89 -15.21 14.17
C THR A 494 7.49 -14.92 14.70
N ALA A 495 6.69 -14.11 14.00
CA ALA A 495 5.34 -13.78 14.44
C ALA A 495 4.42 -15.02 14.53
N PHE A 496 4.56 -15.96 13.60
CA PHE A 496 3.84 -17.24 13.65
C PHE A 496 4.28 -18.10 14.82
N VAL A 497 5.57 -18.15 15.15
CA VAL A 497 6.04 -18.85 16.35
C VAL A 497 5.52 -18.20 17.64
N GLU A 498 5.52 -16.86 17.71
CA GLU A 498 4.95 -16.10 18.83
C GLU A 498 3.46 -16.41 19.06
N ASP A 499 2.68 -16.54 17.97
CA ASP A 499 1.24 -16.80 18.03
C ASP A 499 0.90 -18.31 18.07
N GLY A 500 1.90 -19.19 18.18
CA GLY A 500 1.71 -20.65 18.28
C GLY A 500 1.31 -21.34 16.97
N LEU A 501 1.57 -20.71 15.83
CA LEU A 501 1.24 -21.17 14.48
C LEU A 501 2.41 -21.85 13.79
N ALA A 502 3.02 -22.83 14.46
CA ALA A 502 4.22 -23.54 13.97
C ALA A 502 4.10 -24.08 12.52
N PRO A 503 2.96 -24.64 12.05
CA PRO A 503 2.84 -25.07 10.66
C PRO A 503 3.04 -23.95 9.63
N TYR A 504 2.66 -22.71 9.95
CA TYR A 504 2.83 -21.54 9.07
C TYR A 504 4.28 -21.04 9.08
N ALA A 505 4.95 -21.08 10.24
CA ALA A 505 6.37 -20.80 10.33
C ALA A 505 7.21 -21.81 9.52
N GLU A 506 6.92 -23.11 9.64
CA GLU A 506 7.62 -24.14 8.87
C GLU A 506 7.36 -24.04 7.37
N ALA A 507 6.13 -23.67 6.95
CA ALA A 507 5.82 -23.44 5.54
C ALA A 507 6.75 -22.38 4.92
N LEU A 508 7.07 -21.30 5.61
CA LEU A 508 7.99 -20.26 5.12
C LEU A 508 9.40 -20.80 4.85
N HIS A 509 9.88 -21.78 5.63
CA HIS A 509 11.16 -22.45 5.38
C HIS A 509 11.14 -23.34 4.12
N THR A 510 9.96 -23.79 3.69
CA THR A 510 9.82 -24.64 2.49
C THR A 510 9.63 -23.85 1.20
N LEU A 511 9.40 -22.53 1.29
CA LEU A 511 9.16 -21.65 0.13
C LEU A 511 10.44 -21.14 -0.55
N GLY A 512 11.62 -21.61 -0.12
CA GLY A 512 12.90 -21.27 -0.76
C GLY A 512 13.45 -19.89 -0.40
N PHE A 513 12.99 -19.28 0.70
CA PHE A 513 13.60 -18.07 1.24
C PHE A 513 14.91 -18.38 1.96
N ASP A 514 15.94 -17.57 1.71
CA ASP A 514 17.16 -17.54 2.52
C ASP A 514 16.92 -16.72 3.79
N LEU A 515 16.23 -17.32 4.77
CA LEU A 515 15.91 -16.63 6.01
C LEU A 515 17.17 -16.37 6.86
N PRO A 516 17.36 -15.15 7.40
CA PRO A 516 18.51 -14.83 8.25
C PRO A 516 18.52 -15.59 9.58
N TRP A 517 17.36 -16.08 10.03
CA TRP A 517 17.21 -16.85 11.26
C TRP A 517 16.09 -17.89 11.18
N ARG A 518 16.10 -18.81 12.16
CA ARG A 518 14.97 -19.67 12.54
C ARG A 518 14.61 -19.39 13.99
N THR A 519 13.33 -19.15 14.28
CA THR A 519 12.87 -18.93 15.66
C THR A 519 12.72 -20.29 16.35
N LEU A 520 13.53 -20.53 17.40
CA LEU A 520 13.56 -21.81 18.12
C LEU A 520 12.40 -21.93 19.10
N TRP A 521 12.08 -20.84 19.79
CA TRP A 521 10.95 -20.75 20.72
C TRP A 521 10.60 -19.28 20.99
N SER A 522 9.36 -19.08 21.46
CA SER A 522 8.86 -17.81 21.97
C SER A 522 8.11 -18.03 23.28
N VAL A 523 8.27 -17.11 24.23
CA VAL A 523 7.59 -17.14 25.52
C VAL A 523 7.03 -15.75 25.86
N PRO A 524 5.72 -15.63 26.16
CA PRO A 524 5.10 -14.35 26.54
C PRO A 524 5.49 -13.99 27.98
N LEU A 525 6.70 -13.46 28.14
CA LEU A 525 7.30 -13.13 29.42
C LEU A 525 7.45 -11.60 29.55
N PRO A 526 6.40 -10.88 29.99
CA PRO A 526 6.44 -9.42 30.09
C PRO A 526 7.37 -8.95 31.23
N GLY A 527 7.92 -7.75 31.08
CA GLY A 527 8.71 -7.11 32.13
C GLY A 527 10.15 -7.62 32.26
N VAL A 528 10.65 -8.38 31.28
CA VAL A 528 12.07 -8.76 31.21
C VAL A 528 12.93 -7.52 31.03
N ARG A 529 13.88 -7.29 31.94
CA ARG A 529 14.77 -6.12 31.96
C ARG A 529 16.16 -6.39 31.37
N ALA A 530 16.57 -7.66 31.32
CA ALA A 530 17.83 -8.07 30.75
C ALA A 530 17.80 -9.56 30.39
N VAL A 531 18.65 -9.92 29.43
CA VAL A 531 18.84 -11.29 28.94
C VAL A 531 20.33 -11.59 28.93
N THR A 532 20.71 -12.80 29.31
CA THR A 532 22.09 -13.26 29.21
C THR A 532 22.14 -14.74 28.85
N THR A 533 22.99 -15.11 27.90
CA THR A 533 23.25 -16.49 27.47
C THR A 533 24.44 -17.07 28.23
N GLY A 534 24.38 -18.36 28.52
CA GLY A 534 25.44 -19.07 29.23
C GLY A 534 25.24 -20.58 29.16
N SER A 535 25.92 -21.31 30.03
CA SER A 535 25.79 -22.75 30.13
C SER A 535 25.70 -23.22 31.57
N LEU A 536 24.98 -24.33 31.79
CA LEU A 536 24.97 -25.06 33.04
C LEU A 536 25.81 -26.34 32.87
N PRO A 537 26.61 -26.74 33.88
CA PRO A 537 27.19 -28.07 33.92
C PRO A 537 26.06 -29.09 33.96
N GLN A 538 26.05 -30.03 33.00
CA GLN A 538 25.10 -31.13 33.01
C GLN A 538 25.44 -32.03 34.20
N GLU A 539 24.55 -32.10 35.18
CA GLU A 539 24.60 -33.16 36.17
C GLU A 539 24.49 -34.49 35.41
N GLY A 540 25.45 -35.39 35.62
CA GLY A 540 25.41 -36.71 35.03
C GLY A 540 24.08 -37.37 35.37
N ASP A 541 23.39 -37.87 34.35
CA ASP A 541 22.15 -38.62 34.49
C ASP A 541 22.43 -39.83 35.38
N GLU A 542 22.24 -39.70 36.70
CA GLU A 542 22.21 -40.82 37.63
C GLU A 542 20.93 -41.61 37.31
N GLY A 543 21.09 -42.54 36.37
CA GLY A 543 20.22 -43.69 36.13
C GLY A 543 18.74 -43.48 36.45
N THR A 544 17.97 -42.97 35.51
CA THR A 544 16.57 -43.41 35.40
C THR A 544 16.57 -44.92 35.22
N ALA A 545 16.30 -45.62 36.32
CA ALA A 545 15.95 -47.03 36.32
C ALA A 545 14.85 -47.23 35.28
N ALA A 546 15.20 -47.93 34.20
CA ALA A 546 14.24 -48.44 33.25
C ALA A 546 13.19 -49.23 34.01
N GLU A 547 11.93 -48.81 33.89
CA GLU A 547 10.77 -49.63 34.21
C GLU A 547 10.89 -50.94 33.41
N THR A 548 11.27 -52.00 34.10
CA THR A 548 11.22 -53.37 33.61
C THR A 548 9.78 -53.76 33.27
N ALA A 549 9.50 -53.90 31.98
CA ALA A 549 8.49 -54.84 31.50
C ALA A 549 9.06 -56.28 31.61
N PRO A 550 8.29 -57.28 32.08
CA PRO A 550 8.78 -58.65 32.17
C PRO A 550 8.56 -59.40 30.86
N GLY A 551 9.58 -60.16 30.40
CA GLY A 551 9.34 -61.26 29.48
C GLY A 551 10.50 -61.72 28.60
N ALA A 552 11.03 -62.91 28.95
CA ALA A 552 11.56 -63.97 28.08
C ALA A 552 13.01 -63.90 27.54
N ASP A 553 13.86 -64.66 28.24
CA ASP A 553 14.71 -65.77 27.75
C ASP A 553 15.64 -65.58 26.53
N GLY A 554 16.93 -65.86 26.76
CA GLY A 554 17.82 -66.26 25.66
C GLY A 554 19.31 -66.20 25.97
N ALA A 555 19.86 -67.32 26.42
CA ALA A 555 21.27 -67.59 26.69
C ALA A 555 22.29 -67.16 25.62
N GLY A 556 23.51 -66.81 26.05
CA GLY A 556 24.68 -66.73 25.19
C GLY A 556 25.95 -66.29 25.92
N ALA A 557 26.74 -67.24 26.39
CA ALA A 557 28.05 -67.05 27.01
C ALA A 557 29.13 -66.62 26.00
N GLY A 558 30.15 -65.87 26.46
CA GLY A 558 31.33 -65.56 25.65
C GLY A 558 32.36 -64.66 26.33
N SER A 559 33.32 -65.30 26.99
CA SER A 559 34.55 -64.82 27.62
C SER A 559 35.39 -63.73 26.92
N GLY A 560 36.01 -62.86 27.74
CA GLY A 560 37.48 -62.72 27.78
C GLY A 560 38.07 -61.38 27.32
N GLY A 561 38.91 -60.78 28.17
CA GLY A 561 39.97 -59.85 27.74
C GLY A 561 40.18 -58.62 28.63
N GLU A 562 41.27 -58.61 29.39
CA GLU A 562 41.78 -57.52 30.24
C GLU A 562 42.23 -56.26 29.47
N GLY A 563 41.87 -55.09 30.00
CA GLY A 563 42.58 -53.79 29.91
C GLY A 563 42.54 -53.04 28.57
N PRO A 564 42.78 -51.71 28.53
CA PRO A 564 43.22 -50.80 29.59
C PRO A 564 42.18 -49.70 29.91
N ALA A 565 42.35 -49.02 31.05
CA ALA A 565 41.71 -47.74 31.28
C ALA A 565 42.17 -46.72 30.22
N PRO A 566 41.27 -45.95 29.58
CA PRO A 566 41.61 -44.65 29.05
C PRO A 566 41.15 -43.60 30.08
N ALA A 567 42.13 -42.90 30.64
CA ALA A 567 41.91 -41.53 31.08
C ALA A 567 41.52 -40.72 29.85
N SER A 568 40.30 -40.20 29.82
CA SER A 568 39.93 -39.02 29.06
C SER A 568 38.76 -38.43 29.81
N GLY A 569 39.05 -37.40 30.60
CA GLY A 569 38.01 -36.55 31.18
C GLY A 569 37.15 -36.08 30.02
N THR A 570 35.95 -36.65 29.91
CA THR A 570 34.90 -36.10 29.08
C THR A 570 34.64 -34.74 29.70
N ALA A 571 34.97 -33.66 28.98
CA ALA A 571 34.57 -32.33 29.40
C ALA A 571 33.07 -32.41 29.74
N PRO A 572 32.64 -31.91 30.91
CA PRO A 572 31.24 -32.00 31.31
C PRO A 572 30.41 -31.44 30.16
N ALA A 573 29.43 -32.22 29.70
CA ALA A 573 28.50 -31.71 28.70
C ALA A 573 27.85 -30.46 29.30
N LEU A 574 27.93 -29.34 28.58
CA LEU A 574 27.41 -28.06 29.03
C LEU A 574 26.03 -27.89 28.39
N ARG A 575 25.00 -27.68 29.21
CA ARG A 575 23.66 -27.38 28.72
C ARG A 575 23.54 -25.87 28.47
N PRO A 576 23.30 -25.41 27.23
CA PRO A 576 23.16 -23.98 26.96
C PRO A 576 21.84 -23.44 27.52
N VAL A 577 21.91 -22.27 28.17
CA VAL A 577 20.77 -21.64 28.84
C VAL A 577 20.69 -20.15 28.53
N ALA A 578 19.49 -19.59 28.66
CA ALA A 578 19.23 -18.17 28.72
C ALA A 578 18.73 -17.82 30.13
N ALA A 579 19.31 -16.79 30.73
CA ALA A 579 18.91 -16.22 32.01
C ALA A 579 18.22 -14.87 31.78
N PHE A 580 17.08 -14.67 32.44
CA PHE A 580 16.27 -13.45 32.33
C PHE A 580 16.16 -12.76 33.68
N ILE A 581 16.31 -11.43 33.69
CA ILE A 581 15.92 -10.61 34.84
C ILE A 581 14.44 -10.25 34.67
N VAL A 582 13.58 -10.80 35.54
CA VAL A 582 12.12 -10.69 35.50
C VAL A 582 11.58 -10.04 36.79
N PRO A 583 10.31 -9.58 36.80
CA PRO A 583 9.66 -9.11 38.02
C PRO A 583 9.59 -10.20 39.11
N GLN A 584 9.71 -9.80 40.37
CA GLN A 584 9.53 -10.69 41.50
C GLN A 584 8.10 -11.28 41.51
N GLY A 585 7.98 -12.59 41.71
CA GLY A 585 6.70 -13.31 41.65
C GLY A 585 6.40 -13.95 40.30
N THR A 586 7.26 -13.76 39.28
CA THR A 586 7.19 -14.53 38.04
C THR A 586 7.32 -16.03 38.37
N PRO A 587 6.39 -16.90 37.92
CA PRO A 587 6.46 -18.34 38.20
C PRO A 587 7.78 -18.96 37.76
N GLY A 588 8.38 -19.79 38.63
CA GLY A 588 9.67 -20.45 38.37
C GLY A 588 10.90 -19.55 38.53
N SER A 589 10.72 -18.25 38.80
CA SER A 589 11.85 -17.34 39.05
C SER A 589 12.36 -17.43 40.48
N ARG A 590 13.66 -17.17 40.67
CA ARG A 590 14.33 -17.14 41.98
C ARG A 590 14.78 -15.72 42.30
N THR A 591 14.47 -15.22 43.48
CA THR A 591 14.86 -13.86 43.91
C THR A 591 16.38 -13.72 43.94
N VAL A 592 16.88 -12.60 43.41
CA VAL A 592 18.30 -12.27 43.52
C VAL A 592 18.56 -11.67 44.91
N PRO A 593 19.46 -12.24 45.72
CA PRO A 593 19.88 -11.60 46.96
C PRO A 593 20.58 -10.27 46.63
N GLY A 594 20.21 -9.19 47.31
CA GLY A 594 20.95 -7.94 47.28
C GLY A 594 22.38 -8.10 47.82
N PRO A 595 23.24 -7.10 47.64
CA PRO A 595 24.65 -7.15 48.08
C PRO A 595 24.82 -7.46 49.58
N ASP A 596 23.79 -7.19 50.40
CA ASP A 596 23.78 -7.44 51.84
C ASP A 596 22.93 -8.65 52.27
N GLY A 597 22.43 -9.45 51.31
CA GLY A 597 21.64 -10.67 51.58
C GLY A 597 20.12 -10.45 51.78
N ASP A 598 19.66 -9.20 51.77
CA ASP A 598 18.24 -8.83 51.75
C ASP A 598 17.65 -8.91 50.33
N ALA A 599 16.33 -9.03 50.18
CA ALA A 599 15.68 -9.03 48.86
C ALA A 599 16.02 -7.74 48.09
N SER A 600 16.32 -7.82 46.79
CA SER A 600 16.69 -6.65 45.99
C SER A 600 15.61 -5.55 46.06
N GLU A 601 16.03 -4.31 46.33
CA GLU A 601 15.11 -3.14 46.43
C GLU A 601 14.34 -2.89 45.11
N ASP A 602 14.83 -3.42 43.99
CA ASP A 602 14.25 -3.26 42.64
C ASP A 602 13.18 -4.31 42.27
N GLY A 603 12.87 -5.26 43.18
CA GLY A 603 11.85 -6.29 42.97
C GLY A 603 12.15 -7.21 41.79
N ALA A 604 13.43 -7.59 41.60
CA ALA A 604 13.89 -8.41 40.48
C ALA A 604 14.18 -9.87 40.87
N ALA A 605 13.86 -10.80 39.98
CA ALA A 605 14.14 -12.24 40.09
C ALA A 605 14.81 -12.76 38.82
N LEU A 606 15.50 -13.91 38.91
CA LEU A 606 16.14 -14.59 37.81
C LEU A 606 15.32 -15.79 37.37
N LEU A 607 15.14 -15.94 36.05
CA LEU A 607 14.47 -17.08 35.44
C LEU A 607 15.41 -17.73 34.43
N LEU A 608 15.59 -19.04 34.51
CA LEU A 608 16.40 -19.81 33.56
C LEU A 608 15.51 -20.52 32.55
N HIS A 609 15.95 -20.50 31.31
CA HIS A 609 15.28 -21.15 30.19
C HIS A 609 16.31 -21.91 29.36
N ASP A 610 15.91 -23.04 28.79
CA ASP A 610 16.75 -23.78 27.86
C ASP A 610 16.99 -22.92 26.60
N LEU A 611 18.24 -22.81 26.15
CA LEU A 611 18.55 -21.93 25.02
C LEU A 611 18.00 -22.49 23.71
N LEU A 612 17.96 -23.81 23.56
CA LEU A 612 17.67 -24.47 22.28
C LEU A 612 16.25 -25.05 22.21
N ARG A 613 15.58 -25.20 23.34
CA ARG A 613 14.24 -25.83 23.44
C ARG A 613 13.28 -24.96 24.25
N PRO A 614 11.98 -25.00 23.94
CA PRO A 614 10.98 -24.38 24.80
C PRO A 614 10.96 -25.09 26.17
N GLY A 615 11.13 -24.33 27.26
CA GLY A 615 11.05 -24.87 28.62
C GLY A 615 11.94 -24.15 29.63
N TYR A 616 11.37 -23.85 30.79
CA TYR A 616 12.12 -23.33 31.95
C TYR A 616 13.01 -24.42 32.55
N ILE A 617 14.15 -24.01 33.10
CA ILE A 617 15.08 -24.88 33.79
C ILE A 617 15.01 -24.56 35.28
N ASP A 618 14.70 -25.56 36.10
CA ASP A 618 14.78 -25.44 37.56
C ASP A 618 16.21 -25.74 38.02
N ALA A 619 17.08 -24.74 37.91
CA ALA A 619 18.45 -24.78 38.40
C ALA A 619 18.77 -23.48 39.15
N ASP A 620 19.85 -23.49 39.93
CA ASP A 620 20.34 -22.29 40.61
C ASP A 620 21.01 -21.35 39.58
N PRO A 621 20.51 -20.12 39.37
CA PRO A 621 21.11 -19.16 38.44
C PRO A 621 22.58 -18.83 38.73
N THR A 622 23.05 -19.01 39.96
CA THR A 622 24.45 -18.81 40.33
C THR A 622 25.39 -19.84 39.71
N GLN A 623 24.86 -20.97 39.22
CA GLN A 623 25.62 -22.02 38.53
C GLN A 623 25.80 -21.74 37.03
N VAL A 624 25.15 -20.70 36.48
CA VAL A 624 25.27 -20.34 35.07
C VAL A 624 26.67 -19.81 34.79
N GLN A 625 27.39 -20.50 33.90
CA GLN A 625 28.71 -20.11 33.42
C GLN A 625 28.55 -19.20 32.21
N LEU A 626 29.04 -17.97 32.32
CA LEU A 626 29.05 -17.02 31.21
C LEU A 626 30.20 -17.34 30.24
N PRO A 627 30.01 -17.17 28.91
CA PRO A 627 31.10 -17.31 27.96
C PRO A 627 32.20 -16.30 28.27
N SER A 628 33.46 -16.76 28.25
CA SER A 628 34.61 -15.87 28.45
C SER A 628 34.72 -14.82 27.34
N ASP A 629 35.37 -13.68 27.61
CA ASP A 629 35.58 -12.64 26.61
C ASP A 629 36.36 -13.15 25.38
N GLU A 630 37.30 -14.08 25.60
CA GLU A 630 38.04 -14.75 24.52
C GLU A 630 37.10 -15.62 23.66
N THR A 631 36.21 -16.38 24.29
CA THR A 631 35.17 -17.16 23.59
C THR A 631 34.22 -16.25 22.79
N LYS A 632 33.79 -15.12 23.37
CA LYS A 632 32.92 -14.14 22.69
C LYS A 632 33.63 -13.44 21.52
N ALA A 633 34.93 -13.18 21.66
CA ALA A 633 35.74 -12.58 20.61
C ALA A 633 36.01 -13.57 19.46
N ALA A 634 36.17 -14.85 19.76
CA ALA A 634 36.36 -15.93 18.79
C ALA A 634 35.06 -16.39 18.10
N ALA A 635 33.89 -16.06 18.66
CA ALA A 635 32.59 -16.42 18.10
C ALA A 635 32.42 -15.87 16.66
N PRO A 636 31.78 -16.63 15.75
CA PRO A 636 31.66 -16.25 14.33
C PRO A 636 30.85 -14.97 14.12
N PHE A 637 29.98 -14.63 15.07
CA PHE A 637 29.07 -13.49 14.99
C PHE A 637 29.33 -12.46 16.09
N GLY A 638 29.05 -11.20 15.76
CA GLY A 638 28.87 -10.12 16.73
C GLY A 638 27.52 -9.46 16.51
N PHE A 639 27.04 -8.71 17.50
CA PHE A 639 25.81 -7.92 17.34
C PHE A 639 25.90 -6.54 17.97
N SER A 640 25.06 -5.64 17.48
CA SER A 640 24.84 -4.29 18.00
C SER A 640 23.34 -4.05 18.10
N ARG A 641 22.93 -3.25 19.06
CA ARG A 641 21.53 -2.90 19.29
C ARG A 641 21.36 -1.39 19.38
N GLY A 642 20.32 -0.88 18.74
CA GLY A 642 19.70 0.40 19.04
C GLY A 642 18.51 0.22 19.98
N ALA A 643 17.61 1.20 19.98
CA ALA A 643 16.37 1.13 20.77
C ALA A 643 15.35 0.15 20.15
N ASP A 644 15.26 0.15 18.83
CA ASP A 644 14.24 -0.54 18.02
C ASP A 644 14.85 -1.41 16.90
N TYR A 645 16.18 -1.46 16.79
CA TYR A 645 16.88 -2.29 15.82
C TYR A 645 18.00 -3.12 16.45
N LEU A 646 18.29 -4.27 15.85
CA LEU A 646 19.43 -5.11 16.19
C LEU A 646 20.08 -5.62 14.90
N ARG A 647 21.41 -5.52 14.80
CA ARG A 647 22.17 -6.04 13.66
C ARG A 647 23.15 -7.08 14.13
N VAL A 648 23.17 -8.23 13.47
CA VAL A 648 24.17 -9.29 13.63
C VAL A 648 25.08 -9.26 12.41
N TRP A 649 26.40 -9.30 12.63
CA TRP A 649 27.40 -9.37 11.57
C TRP A 649 28.30 -10.60 11.72
N ALA A 650 28.74 -11.12 10.59
CA ALA A 650 29.82 -12.12 10.55
C ALA A 650 31.16 -11.41 10.80
N ARG A 651 31.92 -11.84 11.80
CA ARG A 651 33.19 -11.17 12.17
C ARG A 651 34.26 -11.28 11.10
N ALA A 652 34.37 -12.43 10.44
CA ALA A 652 35.41 -12.68 9.44
C ALA A 652 35.28 -11.82 8.17
N GLY A 653 34.06 -11.34 7.86
CA GLY A 653 33.80 -10.52 6.67
C GLY A 653 33.19 -9.15 6.94
N GLN A 654 32.91 -8.82 8.21
CA GLN A 654 32.23 -7.57 8.63
C GLN A 654 30.92 -7.28 7.87
N LYS A 655 30.24 -8.33 7.38
CA LYS A 655 28.97 -8.23 6.66
C LYS A 655 27.82 -8.45 7.63
N VAL A 656 26.78 -7.62 7.55
CA VAL A 656 25.52 -7.84 8.28
C VAL A 656 24.85 -9.09 7.71
N VAL A 657 24.59 -10.06 8.59
CA VAL A 657 23.97 -11.35 8.24
C VAL A 657 22.52 -11.44 8.73
N ALA A 658 22.14 -10.63 9.70
CA ALA A 658 20.77 -10.46 10.13
C ALA A 658 20.52 -9.03 10.59
N ALA A 659 19.39 -8.45 10.17
CA ALA A 659 18.90 -7.17 10.66
C ALA A 659 17.47 -7.38 11.19
N LEU A 660 17.30 -7.12 12.48
CA LEU A 660 16.02 -7.18 13.16
C LEU A 660 15.54 -5.76 13.41
N LEU A 661 14.33 -5.47 12.94
CA LEU A 661 13.57 -4.30 13.35
C LEU A 661 12.47 -4.79 14.28
N SER A 662 12.29 -4.12 15.42
CA SER A 662 11.23 -4.42 16.35
C SER A 662 10.15 -3.35 16.29
N ASP A 663 8.90 -3.78 16.41
CA ASP A 663 7.76 -2.87 16.53
C ASP A 663 7.53 -2.38 17.97
N THR A 664 8.30 -2.91 18.93
CA THR A 664 8.33 -2.52 20.33
C THR A 664 9.79 -2.31 20.78
N PRO A 665 10.06 -1.44 21.77
CA PRO A 665 11.43 -1.24 22.24
C PRO A 665 12.07 -2.56 22.73
N LEU A 666 13.36 -2.74 22.39
CA LEU A 666 14.14 -3.87 22.87
C LEU A 666 14.50 -3.66 24.36
N THR A 667 14.04 -4.55 25.24
CA THR A 667 14.35 -4.49 26.67
C THR A 667 15.60 -5.27 27.04
N GLY A 668 15.98 -6.27 26.23
CA GLY A 668 17.21 -7.04 26.40
C GLY A 668 17.57 -7.82 25.15
N ALA A 669 18.86 -8.04 24.93
CA ALA A 669 19.32 -8.94 23.87
C ALA A 669 20.70 -9.50 24.22
N ASP A 670 20.94 -10.76 23.89
CA ASP A 670 22.26 -11.38 23.97
C ASP A 670 22.43 -12.43 22.86
N LEU A 671 23.69 -12.73 22.50
CA LEU A 671 24.03 -13.64 21.42
C LEU A 671 24.99 -14.71 21.94
N SER A 672 24.57 -15.98 21.85
CA SER A 672 25.42 -17.09 22.24
C SER A 672 26.59 -17.28 21.26
N PRO A 673 27.71 -17.89 21.69
CA PRO A 673 28.82 -18.23 20.80
C PRO A 673 28.43 -19.11 19.60
N ASP A 674 27.38 -19.93 19.76
CA ASP A 674 26.84 -20.82 18.74
C ASP A 674 25.85 -20.11 17.77
N GLY A 675 25.68 -18.80 17.93
CA GLY A 675 24.84 -17.99 17.04
C GLY A 675 23.35 -18.02 17.38
N VAL A 676 22.97 -18.31 18.64
CA VAL A 676 21.58 -18.16 19.10
C VAL A 676 21.39 -16.77 19.67
N LEU A 677 20.62 -15.95 18.96
CA LEU A 677 20.22 -14.62 19.37
C LEU A 677 18.97 -14.71 20.25
N VAL A 678 19.06 -14.25 21.51
CA VAL A 678 17.91 -14.13 22.40
C VAL A 678 17.51 -12.66 22.48
N VAL A 679 16.25 -12.36 22.18
CA VAL A 679 15.71 -11.00 22.15
C VAL A 679 14.50 -10.90 23.06
N ALA A 680 14.51 -9.93 23.97
CA ALA A 680 13.40 -9.56 24.82
C ALA A 680 12.81 -8.22 24.40
N THR A 681 11.48 -8.18 24.32
CA THR A 681 10.67 -6.99 24.07
C THR A 681 9.54 -6.93 25.09
N GLU A 682 8.69 -5.90 25.00
CA GLU A 682 7.48 -5.82 25.83
C GLU A 682 6.52 -6.99 25.62
N ARG A 683 6.60 -7.69 24.47
CA ARG A 683 5.75 -8.84 24.15
C ARG A 683 6.22 -10.14 24.77
N GLY A 684 7.51 -10.26 25.06
CA GLY A 684 8.10 -11.49 25.58
C GLY A 684 9.52 -11.71 25.08
N VAL A 685 9.95 -12.97 25.09
CA VAL A 685 11.31 -13.36 24.73
C VAL A 685 11.27 -14.38 23.60
N THR A 686 12.14 -14.19 22.61
CA THR A 686 12.35 -15.12 21.51
C THR A 686 13.81 -15.56 21.45
N ALA A 687 14.07 -16.82 21.13
CA ALA A 687 15.40 -17.28 20.71
C ALA A 687 15.41 -17.61 19.24
N ARG A 688 16.44 -17.14 18.53
CA ARG A 688 16.56 -17.22 17.08
C ARG A 688 17.94 -17.74 16.71
N GLN A 689 17.99 -18.87 16.02
CA GLN A 689 19.24 -19.40 15.47
C GLN A 689 19.58 -18.62 14.21
N ILE A 690 20.75 -17.98 14.16
CA ILE A 690 21.25 -17.35 12.94
C ILE A 690 21.66 -18.45 11.94
N LEU A 691 21.16 -18.33 10.70
CA LEU A 691 21.33 -19.37 9.66
C LEU A 691 22.50 -19.10 8.70
N ALA A 692 23.09 -17.91 8.73
CA ALA A 692 24.23 -17.58 7.88
C ALA A 692 25.40 -18.55 8.14
N ALA A 693 26.00 -19.08 7.07
CA ALA A 693 27.15 -19.97 7.19
C ALA A 693 28.31 -19.25 7.90
N ALA A 694 28.82 -19.84 8.99
CA ALA A 694 30.08 -19.39 9.57
C ALA A 694 31.18 -19.64 8.53
N PRO A 695 31.89 -18.61 8.04
CA PRO A 695 32.94 -18.81 7.05
C PRO A 695 34.02 -19.73 7.63
N ALA A 696 34.52 -20.65 6.81
CA ALA A 696 35.57 -21.58 7.20
C ALA A 696 36.78 -20.80 7.71
N VAL A 697 37.27 -21.17 8.89
CA VAL A 697 38.52 -20.63 9.44
C VAL A 697 39.63 -20.91 8.43
N ALA A 698 40.19 -19.86 7.83
CA ALA A 698 41.33 -20.02 6.93
C ALA A 698 42.47 -20.70 7.72
N PRO A 699 43.08 -21.77 7.20
CA PRO A 699 44.15 -22.45 7.90
C PRO A 699 45.31 -21.46 8.12
N THR A 700 45.62 -21.17 9.38
CA THR A 700 46.81 -20.43 9.78
C THR A 700 48.05 -21.14 9.26
N VAL A 701 48.62 -20.63 8.17
CA VAL A 701 49.97 -20.98 7.72
C VAL A 701 50.94 -20.40 8.76
N PRO A 702 51.84 -21.21 9.37
CA PRO A 702 52.79 -20.69 10.33
C PRO A 702 53.75 -19.72 9.65
N ALA A 703 53.91 -18.54 10.24
CA ALA A 703 54.80 -17.49 9.76
C ALA A 703 56.25 -18.01 9.60
N GLN A 704 56.74 -18.06 8.36
CA GLN A 704 58.17 -18.13 8.09
C GLN A 704 58.81 -16.77 8.37
N ARG A 705 59.72 -16.74 9.34
CA ARG A 705 60.72 -15.68 9.50
C ARG A 705 61.65 -15.66 8.30
N THR A 706 61.90 -14.47 7.76
CA THR A 706 63.11 -13.90 7.13
C THR A 706 62.63 -12.76 6.23
N GLY A 707 63.19 -11.57 6.12
CA GLY A 707 64.37 -10.89 6.64
C GLY A 707 64.26 -9.42 6.15
N ALA A 708 65.01 -8.52 6.78
CA ALA A 708 64.94 -7.07 6.58
C ALA A 708 65.54 -6.58 5.23
N ALA A 709 65.27 -5.29 4.94
CA ALA A 709 65.77 -4.41 3.88
C ALA A 709 65.09 -4.59 2.50
N ASP A 710 64.68 -3.55 1.76
CA ASP A 710 65.18 -2.17 1.70
C ASP A 710 64.10 -1.26 1.09
N THR A 711 64.09 0.00 1.52
CA THR A 711 63.32 1.10 0.91
C THR A 711 64.07 1.64 -0.31
N ALA A 712 63.44 1.65 -1.48
CA ALA A 712 63.84 2.53 -2.58
C ALA A 712 62.64 2.85 -3.48
N ALA A 713 62.51 4.14 -3.76
CA ALA A 713 61.49 4.76 -4.60
C ALA A 713 61.72 4.49 -6.09
N SER A 714 60.64 4.52 -6.88
CA SER A 714 60.59 5.33 -8.10
C SER A 714 59.15 5.52 -8.60
N ASP A 715 58.83 6.75 -9.03
CA ASP A 715 58.20 7.12 -10.31
C ASP A 715 57.63 5.95 -11.14
N GLY A 716 56.45 6.02 -11.74
CA GLY A 716 55.70 7.16 -12.26
C GLY A 716 55.14 6.77 -13.63
N LEU A 717 54.04 7.45 -14.01
CA LEU A 717 53.51 7.62 -15.36
C LEU A 717 52.68 6.49 -16.00
N GLU A 718 51.50 6.94 -16.46
CA GLU A 718 50.85 6.70 -17.77
C GLU A 718 50.55 5.24 -18.12
N GLY A 719 49.30 4.85 -18.36
CA GLY A 719 48.36 5.37 -19.36
C GLY A 719 47.69 4.10 -19.90
N ASP A 720 46.37 4.04 -20.05
CA ASP A 720 45.62 4.44 -21.24
C ASP A 720 44.94 3.21 -21.83
N HIS A 721 43.66 3.36 -22.13
CA HIS A 721 42.83 2.62 -23.09
C HIS A 721 42.97 1.09 -23.23
N SER A 722 41.94 0.37 -22.79
CA SER A 722 40.93 -0.26 -23.67
C SER A 722 39.71 -0.69 -22.88
#